data_AF-A0A928JPD9-F1
#
_entry.id   AF-A0A928JPD9-F1
#
_cell.length_a   1.000
_cell.length_b   1.000
_cell.length_c   1.000
_cell.angle_alpha   90.00
_cell.angle_beta   90.00
_cell.angle_gamma   90.00
#
_symmetry.space_group_name_H-M   'P 1'
#
loop_
_entity.id
_entity.type
_entity.pdbx_description
1 polymer ?
#
loop_
_entity_poly.entity_id
_entity_poly.type
_entity_poly.pdbx_seq_one_letter_code
_entity_poly.pdbx_strand_id
1 'polypeptide(L)'
;MKNMKKTLVMCICLVLIAVMAIGGTVAYLTVDPIEKGNVFSVGNIAINLTEDVGTTGAATVTSDNNGATYENVMPGDYLKKEVTVENTGSRPAYVAVEVTINNALEINNAIDEFYEAKGYSEAEIQQIYDYIFDGFGMNYTKKDANGNATGMRLTITDDKMPENVLQVDSVKTISEYWLQYSGNWFMDTDTVIPYDGYYTTGMNDYELRYTYYLLLEAGEKSTLFKGFKVPKEFNAQQLDMFNGLNIDIIASAIQKDNFDDAKTAFSTLKNEMVWVVKDAASLAKALKKGGKIKLADNITNTGDAFMVPAGVNVELDLNGKDIITEVAYDSTKATASSAFVNNGTVILSGNGTIKATNNYSVRNYGEMVINGITVENGIMNFADLTVNSGNISNSRSGKHTIYGNAAKLTLNGGTFYNGNAGNAGIFAYGGEVVINGGEYSIADGTATLGWTSCLIDAQGGAKYTINGGVINGEVRDYGNNTTIYGGTFSIKPKAQFIASGYKLVDNANGTWSVEMPKAANATDLKNEIANGSSLIAVEGKITAEDLQSVTFNQDTTIVGGTFSRDTASGNPLTVKSTDTVTFEDVKFESVKGSAVLATRTNGANLVLNDCVFNNLAAPSTGNVGIQVYAENVTMVFNNCTFNNMPVVTNSSYPNGIKLVFNNCTFNWTGANCPGMIQLANYVVADIDFNGCKCVYDALASKSAKNLVATYTSVGAGTTIDFNDFEMIGKGTVCKAWSIVGKGGVTTGNNVTVTASGSKSYTFNGAAVDFDTYLFR
;
A
#
# COMPACT_ATOMS: atom_id res chain seq x y z
N MET A 1 -34.49 -43.36 -9.82
CA MET A 1 -35.01 -41.98 -9.89
C MET A 1 -34.73 -41.25 -8.58
N LYS A 2 -34.26 -40.00 -8.69
CA LYS A 2 -34.21 -38.92 -7.68
C LYS A 2 -33.53 -39.26 -6.34
N ASN A 3 -32.26 -38.84 -6.18
CA ASN A 3 -31.77 -38.08 -5.00
C ASN A 3 -30.29 -37.65 -5.06
N MET A 4 -29.52 -37.97 -6.11
CA MET A 4 -28.13 -37.47 -6.26
C MET A 4 -27.99 -36.05 -6.89
N LYS A 5 -29.06 -35.24 -6.93
CA LYS A 5 -29.02 -33.86 -7.45
C LYS A 5 -28.95 -32.78 -6.35
N LYS A 6 -29.12 -33.13 -5.07
CA LYS A 6 -29.11 -32.14 -3.97
C LYS A 6 -27.71 -31.89 -3.37
N THR A 7 -26.79 -32.87 -3.45
CA THR A 7 -25.44 -32.71 -2.87
C THR A 7 -24.48 -31.95 -3.81
N LEU A 8 -24.59 -32.11 -5.13
CA LEU A 8 -23.73 -31.41 -6.09
C LEU A 8 -24.05 -29.90 -6.20
N VAL A 9 -25.31 -29.52 -5.98
CA VAL A 9 -25.76 -28.12 -5.97
C VAL A 9 -25.28 -27.38 -4.71
N MET A 10 -25.14 -28.07 -3.57
CA MET A 10 -24.68 -27.44 -2.33
C MET A 10 -23.16 -27.17 -2.30
N CYS A 11 -22.36 -28.02 -2.97
CA CYS A 11 -20.91 -27.79 -3.10
C CYS A 11 -20.57 -26.64 -4.06
N ILE A 12 -21.40 -26.40 -5.09
CA ILE A 12 -21.21 -25.26 -6.01
C ILE A 12 -21.62 -23.93 -5.36
N CYS A 13 -22.60 -23.94 -4.46
CA CYS A 13 -23.00 -22.73 -3.71
C CYS A 13 -21.95 -22.27 -2.69
N LEU A 14 -21.16 -23.17 -2.08
CA LEU A 14 -20.08 -22.79 -1.15
C LEU A 14 -18.86 -22.17 -1.87
N VAL A 15 -18.64 -22.51 -3.14
CA VAL A 15 -17.59 -21.88 -3.96
C VAL A 15 -18.03 -20.51 -4.50
N LEU A 16 -19.33 -20.30 -4.71
CA LEU A 16 -19.89 -19.03 -5.17
C LEU A 16 -19.98 -17.92 -4.10
N ILE A 17 -19.98 -18.26 -2.80
CA ILE A 17 -19.93 -17.25 -1.73
C ILE A 17 -18.49 -16.69 -1.54
N ALA A 18 -17.46 -17.36 -2.08
CA ALA A 18 -16.09 -16.89 -2.02
C ALA A 18 -15.71 -15.84 -3.10
N VAL A 19 -16.60 -15.53 -4.06
CA VAL A 19 -16.28 -14.63 -5.20
C VAL A 19 -17.18 -13.37 -5.24
N MET A 20 -18.09 -13.16 -4.28
CA MET A 20 -19.01 -12.01 -4.26
C MET A 20 -18.68 -10.92 -3.22
N ALA A 21 -17.39 -10.58 -3.10
CA ALA A 21 -16.96 -9.21 -2.82
C ALA A 21 -16.13 -8.80 -4.05
N ILE A 22 -16.75 -8.40 -5.16
CA ILE A 22 -17.10 -7.01 -5.49
C ILE A 22 -18.13 -7.04 -6.65
N GLY A 23 -19.29 -6.39 -6.45
CA GLY A 23 -20.37 -6.16 -7.45
C GLY A 23 -21.46 -7.24 -7.49
N GLY A 24 -22.78 -6.97 -7.48
CA GLY A 24 -23.59 -5.75 -7.45
C GLY A 24 -25.07 -6.14 -7.21
N THR A 25 -25.96 -5.19 -6.88
CA THR A 25 -27.38 -5.46 -6.59
C THR A 25 -28.27 -5.48 -7.85
N VAL A 26 -29.21 -6.42 -7.87
CA VAL A 26 -30.19 -6.72 -8.93
C VAL A 26 -31.60 -6.39 -8.47
N ALA A 27 -32.51 -6.03 -9.41
CA ALA A 27 -33.89 -6.56 -9.63
C ALA A 27 -34.81 -5.47 -10.23
N TYR A 28 -35.83 -5.73 -11.08
CA TYR A 28 -36.97 -6.66 -10.91
C TYR A 28 -37.74 -6.90 -12.24
N LEU A 29 -38.51 -7.98 -12.31
CA LEU A 29 -39.31 -8.45 -13.47
C LEU A 29 -40.74 -7.88 -13.53
N THR A 30 -41.33 -7.75 -14.74
CA THR A 30 -42.73 -8.11 -15.05
C THR A 30 -43.05 -8.10 -16.58
N VAL A 31 -43.58 -9.24 -17.07
CA VAL A 31 -44.52 -9.52 -18.21
C VAL A 31 -44.05 -9.26 -19.68
N ASP A 32 -44.02 -10.34 -20.48
CA ASP A 32 -43.59 -10.46 -21.91
C ASP A 32 -44.38 -9.56 -22.91
N PRO A 33 -43.90 -9.17 -24.13
CA PRO A 33 -42.80 -9.70 -24.97
C PRO A 33 -41.89 -8.64 -25.67
N ILE A 34 -40.94 -9.14 -26.49
CA ILE A 34 -39.85 -8.46 -27.25
C ILE A 34 -38.61 -8.22 -26.37
N GLU A 35 -37.69 -9.19 -26.39
CA GLU A 35 -36.31 -8.96 -25.96
C GLU A 35 -35.63 -7.95 -26.90
N LYS A 36 -35.69 -6.66 -26.54
CA LYS A 36 -34.57 -5.76 -26.83
C LYS A 36 -33.56 -5.97 -25.72
N GLY A 37 -32.68 -6.97 -25.91
CA GLY A 37 -31.52 -7.13 -25.05
C GLY A 37 -30.67 -5.86 -25.11
N ASN A 38 -30.46 -5.21 -23.97
CA ASN A 38 -29.44 -4.18 -23.85
C ASN A 38 -28.07 -4.89 -23.84
N VAL A 39 -27.33 -4.75 -24.94
CA VAL A 39 -25.90 -5.09 -24.96
C VAL A 39 -25.17 -3.96 -24.24
N PHE A 40 -24.70 -4.23 -23.02
CA PHE A 40 -23.77 -3.33 -22.34
C PHE A 40 -22.38 -3.55 -22.94
N SER A 41 -22.04 -2.77 -23.97
CA SER A 41 -20.68 -2.72 -24.49
C SER A 41 -19.84 -1.85 -23.57
N VAL A 42 -18.82 -2.42 -22.93
CA VAL A 42 -17.72 -1.62 -22.37
C VAL A 42 -16.97 -0.97 -23.54
N GLY A 43 -16.54 0.29 -23.36
CA GLY A 43 -16.06 1.18 -24.42
C GLY A 43 -15.08 0.51 -25.38
N ASN A 44 -15.35 0.61 -26.68
CA ASN A 44 -14.47 0.10 -27.71
C ASN A 44 -13.48 1.20 -28.11
N ILE A 45 -12.19 0.96 -27.98
CA ILE A 45 -11.13 1.83 -28.51
C ILE A 45 -10.48 1.05 -29.63
N ALA A 46 -10.61 1.57 -30.83
CA ALA A 46 -10.04 0.98 -32.02
C ALA A 46 -9.49 2.11 -32.87
N ILE A 47 -8.32 1.87 -33.47
CA ILE A 47 -7.73 2.79 -34.44
C ILE A 47 -7.47 2.06 -35.73
N ASN A 48 -7.54 2.79 -36.83
CA ASN A 48 -7.13 2.33 -38.14
C ASN A 48 -6.00 3.23 -38.65
N LEU A 49 -4.91 2.64 -39.11
CA LEU A 49 -3.79 3.35 -39.73
C LEU A 49 -3.83 3.04 -41.22
N THR A 50 -3.97 4.08 -42.04
CA THR A 50 -4.00 3.94 -43.50
C THR A 50 -2.86 4.73 -44.12
N GLU A 51 -2.18 4.09 -45.07
CA GLU A 51 -1.11 4.70 -45.86
C GLU A 51 -1.55 4.73 -47.33
N ASP A 52 -1.93 5.90 -47.82
CA ASP A 52 -2.27 6.10 -49.23
C ASP A 52 -1.03 6.52 -50.01
N VAL A 53 -0.60 5.66 -50.92
CA VAL A 53 0.66 5.80 -51.65
C VAL A 53 0.45 5.98 -53.14
N GLY A 54 1.31 6.81 -53.75
CA GLY A 54 1.19 7.15 -55.16
C GLY A 54 2.42 7.88 -55.68
N THR A 55 2.51 8.04 -56.98
CA THR A 55 3.62 8.80 -57.56
C THR A 55 3.22 9.50 -58.87
N THR A 56 4.00 10.51 -59.25
CA THR A 56 3.88 11.22 -60.53
C THR A 56 5.17 11.09 -61.32
N GLY A 57 5.10 11.08 -62.65
CA GLY A 57 6.28 11.05 -63.51
C GLY A 57 6.68 9.63 -63.91
N ALA A 58 7.97 9.29 -63.83
CA ALA A 58 8.48 8.00 -64.29
C ALA A 58 8.57 6.94 -63.17
N ALA A 59 8.52 7.37 -61.91
CA ALA A 59 8.47 6.48 -60.75
C ALA A 59 7.28 5.51 -60.79
N THR A 60 7.48 4.35 -60.17
CA THR A 60 6.46 3.33 -59.93
C THR A 60 6.39 3.01 -58.44
N VAL A 61 5.19 2.76 -57.91
CA VAL A 61 4.99 2.37 -56.51
C VAL A 61 4.33 1.00 -56.43
N THR A 62 4.85 0.16 -55.56
CA THR A 62 4.20 -1.10 -55.13
C THR A 62 3.91 -0.99 -53.64
N SER A 63 2.73 -1.45 -53.21
CA SER A 63 2.36 -1.50 -51.80
C SER A 63 1.77 -2.84 -51.42
N ASP A 64 2.17 -3.33 -50.25
CA ASP A 64 1.67 -4.55 -49.63
C ASP A 64 1.55 -4.37 -48.10
N ASN A 65 1.35 -5.48 -47.38
CA ASN A 65 1.23 -5.46 -45.92
C ASN A 65 2.52 -5.06 -45.19
N ASN A 66 3.66 -4.93 -45.90
CA ASN A 66 4.97 -4.58 -45.36
C ASN A 66 5.37 -3.13 -45.69
N GLY A 67 4.48 -2.34 -46.30
CA GLY A 67 4.71 -0.92 -46.62
C GLY A 67 4.67 -0.63 -48.12
N ALA A 68 5.30 0.47 -48.53
CA ALA A 68 5.35 0.90 -49.93
C ALA A 68 6.79 1.08 -50.42
N THR A 69 7.08 0.53 -51.60
CA THR A 69 8.38 0.66 -52.27
C THR A 69 8.24 1.52 -53.52
N TYR A 70 9.08 2.55 -53.63
CA TYR A 70 9.18 3.41 -54.80
C TYR A 70 10.39 3.02 -55.64
N GLU A 71 10.15 2.72 -56.91
CA GLU A 71 11.18 2.35 -57.88
C GLU A 71 11.19 3.35 -59.04
N ASN A 72 12.30 3.41 -59.78
CA ASN A 72 12.46 4.29 -60.95
C ASN A 72 12.25 5.79 -60.64
N VAL A 73 12.57 6.22 -59.41
CA VAL A 73 12.44 7.61 -58.98
C VAL A 73 13.34 8.51 -59.82
N MET A 74 12.74 9.52 -60.45
CA MET A 74 13.43 10.50 -61.30
C MET A 74 13.35 11.92 -60.75
N PRO A 75 14.25 12.82 -61.19
CA PRO A 75 14.22 14.22 -60.78
C PRO A 75 12.90 14.88 -61.18
N GLY A 76 12.21 15.50 -60.23
CA GLY A 76 10.91 16.13 -60.44
C GLY A 76 9.70 15.26 -60.12
N ASP A 77 9.89 13.99 -59.77
CA ASP A 77 8.81 13.11 -59.32
C ASP A 77 8.29 13.53 -57.93
N TYR A 78 7.00 13.29 -57.69
CA TYR A 78 6.36 13.42 -56.38
C TYR A 78 6.11 12.02 -55.83
N LEU A 79 6.62 11.74 -54.63
CA LEU A 79 6.45 10.46 -53.94
C LEU A 79 5.40 10.67 -52.84
N LYS A 80 4.14 10.34 -53.15
CA LYS A 80 3.00 10.52 -52.25
C LYS A 80 3.00 9.41 -51.20
N LYS A 81 3.12 9.76 -49.93
CA LYS A 81 3.00 8.86 -48.77
C LYS A 81 2.08 9.54 -47.76
N GLU A 82 0.77 9.39 -47.96
CA GLU A 82 -0.23 10.04 -47.11
C GLU A 82 -0.63 9.12 -45.96
N VAL A 83 -0.32 9.53 -44.73
CA VAL A 83 -0.50 8.71 -43.54
C VAL A 83 -1.62 9.29 -42.71
N THR A 84 -2.68 8.50 -42.55
CA THR A 84 -3.88 8.89 -41.82
C THR A 84 -4.16 7.90 -40.71
N VAL A 85 -4.44 8.42 -39.51
CA VAL A 85 -4.94 7.62 -38.39
C VAL A 85 -6.38 8.00 -38.09
N GLU A 86 -7.24 7.00 -37.92
CA GLU A 86 -8.67 7.14 -37.64
C GLU A 86 -9.02 6.43 -36.34
N ASN A 87 -9.79 7.07 -35.46
CA ASN A 87 -10.40 6.42 -34.29
C ASN A 87 -11.71 5.72 -34.72
N THR A 88 -11.63 4.43 -34.99
CA THR A 88 -12.79 3.58 -35.33
C THR A 88 -13.54 3.06 -34.09
N GLY A 89 -13.07 3.44 -32.90
CA GLY A 89 -13.70 3.14 -31.62
C GLY A 89 -14.96 3.97 -31.37
N SER A 90 -15.63 3.69 -30.25
CA SER A 90 -16.89 4.32 -29.85
C SER A 90 -16.70 5.44 -28.82
N ARG A 91 -15.47 5.78 -28.44
CA ARG A 91 -15.15 6.79 -27.40
C ARG A 91 -13.91 7.62 -27.78
N PRO A 92 -13.73 8.81 -27.19
CA PRO A 92 -12.56 9.65 -27.45
C PRO A 92 -11.29 8.98 -26.92
N ALA A 93 -10.22 9.05 -27.69
CA ALA A 93 -8.95 8.41 -27.38
C ALA A 93 -7.77 9.34 -27.63
N TYR A 94 -6.76 9.24 -26.77
CA TYR A 94 -5.44 9.76 -27.08
C TYR A 94 -4.71 8.75 -27.97
N VAL A 95 -4.16 9.21 -29.09
CA VAL A 95 -3.43 8.39 -30.06
C VAL A 95 -1.99 8.86 -30.11
N ALA A 96 -1.04 7.93 -30.00
CA ALA A 96 0.38 8.18 -30.21
C ALA A 96 0.82 7.54 -31.53
N VAL A 97 1.39 8.33 -32.44
CA VAL A 97 1.96 7.82 -33.70
C VAL A 97 3.46 8.06 -33.72
N GLU A 98 4.23 6.99 -33.71
CA GLU A 98 5.70 7.01 -33.85
C GLU A 98 6.06 6.92 -35.33
N VAL A 99 6.94 7.82 -35.80
CA VAL A 99 7.49 7.85 -37.16
C VAL A 99 9.01 7.78 -37.08
N THR A 100 9.61 6.80 -37.73
CA THR A 100 11.07 6.57 -37.78
C THR A 100 11.60 6.79 -39.19
N ILE A 101 12.74 7.48 -39.33
CA ILE A 101 13.38 7.75 -40.64
C ILE A 101 14.86 7.39 -40.55
N ASN A 102 15.37 6.44 -41.34
CA ASN A 102 16.71 5.86 -41.11
C ASN A 102 17.92 6.62 -41.72
N ASN A 103 17.75 7.53 -42.69
CA ASN A 103 18.88 8.20 -43.39
C ASN A 103 18.76 9.72 -43.48
N ALA A 104 18.06 10.37 -42.54
CA ALA A 104 17.71 11.79 -42.66
C ALA A 104 18.93 12.74 -42.63
N LEU A 105 20.01 12.38 -41.93
CA LEU A 105 21.23 13.20 -41.90
C LEU A 105 22.00 13.14 -43.23
N GLU A 106 22.06 11.96 -43.85
CA GLU A 106 22.73 11.78 -45.14
C GLU A 106 22.02 12.55 -46.25
N ILE A 107 20.69 12.55 -46.24
CA ILE A 107 19.86 13.35 -47.16
C ILE A 107 20.14 14.84 -46.99
N ASN A 108 20.27 15.33 -45.76
CA ASN A 108 20.62 16.73 -45.49
C ASN A 108 21.98 17.10 -46.06
N ASN A 109 23.00 16.34 -45.70
CA ASN A 109 24.36 16.63 -46.14
C ASN A 109 24.45 16.63 -47.66
N ALA A 110 23.77 15.68 -48.32
CA ALA A 110 23.76 15.61 -49.78
C ALA A 110 23.02 16.80 -50.44
N ILE A 111 21.92 17.30 -49.86
CA ILE A 111 21.22 18.51 -50.33
C ILE A 111 22.12 19.74 -50.13
N ASP A 112 22.69 19.90 -48.94
CA ASP A 112 23.54 21.04 -48.59
C ASP A 112 24.78 21.10 -49.49
N GLU A 113 25.55 20.00 -49.57
CA GLU A 113 26.76 19.91 -50.40
C GLU A 113 26.47 20.24 -51.87
N PHE A 114 25.34 19.77 -52.42
CA PHE A 114 24.97 20.01 -53.81
C PHE A 114 24.66 21.48 -54.11
N TYR A 115 23.82 22.12 -53.29
CA TYR A 115 23.40 23.50 -53.54
C TYR A 115 24.46 24.52 -53.12
N GLU A 116 25.26 24.23 -52.10
CA GLU A 116 26.43 25.04 -51.74
C GLU A 116 27.47 25.05 -52.86
N ALA A 117 27.76 23.89 -53.48
CA ALA A 117 28.67 23.80 -54.62
C ALA A 117 28.20 24.59 -55.85
N LYS A 118 26.89 24.84 -55.96
CA LYS A 118 26.28 25.69 -56.99
C LYS A 118 26.25 27.18 -56.62
N GLY A 119 26.70 27.56 -55.43
CA GLY A 119 26.76 28.94 -54.96
C GLY A 119 25.45 29.49 -54.39
N TYR A 120 24.50 28.63 -54.01
CA TYR A 120 23.25 29.05 -53.36
C TYR A 120 23.52 29.57 -51.95
N SER A 121 22.83 30.64 -51.56
CA SER A 121 22.86 31.16 -50.20
C SER A 121 22.06 30.28 -49.22
N GLU A 122 22.33 30.41 -47.91
CA GLU A 122 21.62 29.64 -46.87
C GLU A 122 20.08 29.83 -46.94
N ALA A 123 19.61 31.01 -47.34
CA ALA A 123 18.18 31.31 -47.50
C ALA A 123 17.55 30.63 -48.72
N GLU A 124 18.30 30.48 -49.81
CA GLU A 124 17.81 29.79 -51.01
C GLU A 124 17.79 28.27 -50.80
N ILE A 125 18.79 27.73 -50.08
CA ILE A 125 18.81 26.33 -49.65
C ILE A 125 17.60 26.03 -48.75
N GLN A 126 17.26 26.94 -47.82
CA GLN A 126 16.07 26.78 -46.98
C GLN A 126 14.77 26.67 -47.80
N GLN A 127 14.61 27.49 -48.84
CA GLN A 127 13.43 27.42 -49.73
C GLN A 127 13.35 26.08 -50.48
N ILE A 128 14.49 25.47 -50.79
CA ILE A 128 14.54 24.15 -51.41
C ILE A 128 14.09 23.07 -50.43
N TYR A 129 14.55 23.12 -49.17
CA TYR A 129 14.05 22.23 -48.12
C TYR A 129 12.54 22.35 -47.93
N ASP A 130 12.04 23.59 -47.86
CA ASP A 130 10.62 23.86 -47.74
C ASP A 130 9.82 23.31 -48.95
N TYR A 131 10.42 23.31 -50.15
CA TYR A 131 9.81 22.71 -51.34
C TYR A 131 9.83 21.18 -51.33
N ILE A 132 10.96 20.57 -50.95
CA ILE A 132 11.14 19.10 -50.91
C ILE A 132 10.21 18.48 -49.86
N PHE A 133 10.14 19.10 -48.68
CA PHE A 133 9.43 18.59 -47.50
C PHE A 133 8.11 19.30 -47.21
N ASP A 134 7.58 20.07 -48.17
CA ASP A 134 6.28 20.77 -48.14
C ASP A 134 5.11 19.89 -47.65
N GLY A 135 5.17 18.58 -47.93
CA GLY A 135 4.17 17.60 -47.51
C GLY A 135 4.53 16.79 -46.25
N PHE A 136 5.71 16.99 -45.67
CA PHE A 136 6.25 16.19 -44.56
C PHE A 136 6.34 16.96 -43.23
N GLY A 137 6.09 18.28 -43.24
CA GLY A 137 6.09 19.11 -42.03
C GLY A 137 7.47 19.32 -41.40
N MET A 138 8.55 18.97 -42.12
CA MET A 138 9.93 19.18 -41.67
C MET A 138 10.46 20.51 -42.20
N ASN A 139 11.13 21.28 -41.33
CA ASN A 139 11.90 22.46 -41.76
C ASN A 139 13.39 22.18 -41.51
N TYR A 140 14.23 22.54 -42.46
CA TYR A 140 15.66 22.65 -42.20
C TYR A 140 15.95 23.96 -41.45
N THR A 141 17.04 24.07 -40.71
CA THR A 141 17.48 25.36 -40.19
C THR A 141 18.99 25.33 -40.05
N LYS A 142 19.73 25.78 -41.07
CA LYS A 142 21.20 25.62 -41.09
C LYS A 142 21.90 26.09 -39.82
N LYS A 143 21.42 27.19 -39.20
CA LYS A 143 21.89 27.69 -37.90
C LYS A 143 20.74 28.14 -37.02
N ASP A 144 20.74 27.77 -35.73
CA ASP A 144 19.80 28.36 -34.77
C ASP A 144 20.09 29.86 -34.55
N ALA A 145 19.22 30.55 -33.79
CA ALA A 145 19.38 31.98 -33.47
C ALA A 145 20.72 32.32 -32.77
N ASN A 146 21.46 31.31 -32.31
CA ASN A 146 22.75 31.43 -31.63
C ASN A 146 23.93 31.04 -32.53
N GLY A 147 23.70 30.71 -33.81
CA GLY A 147 24.73 30.37 -34.79
C GLY A 147 25.16 28.91 -34.81
N ASN A 148 24.49 28.01 -34.06
CA ASN A 148 24.84 26.58 -34.03
C ASN A 148 24.25 25.86 -35.23
N ALA A 149 25.02 24.99 -35.88
CA ALA A 149 24.52 24.18 -36.98
C ALA A 149 23.33 23.30 -36.53
N THR A 150 22.15 23.46 -37.12
CA THR A 150 20.99 22.59 -36.82
C THR A 150 20.57 21.82 -38.07
N GLY A 151 20.63 20.48 -38.04
CA GLY A 151 20.13 19.65 -39.14
C GLY A 151 18.60 19.73 -39.28
N MET A 152 17.99 18.86 -40.10
CA MET A 152 16.52 18.76 -40.18
C MET A 152 15.88 18.68 -38.80
N ARG A 153 14.89 19.55 -38.56
CA ARG A 153 14.05 19.54 -37.37
C ARG A 153 12.60 19.54 -37.82
N LEU A 154 11.74 18.87 -37.05
CA LEU A 154 10.32 19.13 -37.19
C LEU A 154 10.06 20.48 -36.54
N THR A 155 9.80 21.51 -37.34
CA THR A 155 9.47 22.82 -36.80
C THR A 155 7.96 22.90 -36.68
N ILE A 156 7.53 22.82 -35.43
CA ILE A 156 6.15 23.02 -35.02
C ILE A 156 5.92 24.54 -35.02
N THR A 157 5.39 25.07 -36.12
CA THR A 157 4.72 26.36 -36.12
C THR A 157 3.22 26.10 -36.27
N ASP A 158 2.37 26.89 -35.62
CA ASP A 158 0.90 26.68 -35.56
C ASP A 158 0.26 26.54 -36.95
N ASP A 159 0.89 27.08 -38.00
CA ASP A 159 0.47 27.04 -39.39
C ASP A 159 0.81 25.72 -40.12
N LYS A 160 1.72 24.90 -39.59
CA LYS A 160 2.19 23.64 -40.20
C LYS A 160 1.83 22.38 -39.39
N MET A 161 1.18 22.49 -38.24
CA MET A 161 0.71 21.32 -37.47
C MET A 161 -0.50 20.64 -38.14
N PRO A 162 -0.50 19.31 -38.28
CA PRO A 162 -1.71 18.59 -38.69
C PRO A 162 -2.86 18.78 -37.70
N GLU A 163 -4.10 18.75 -38.20
CA GLU A 163 -5.30 18.87 -37.35
C GLU A 163 -5.31 17.81 -36.25
N ASN A 164 -5.74 18.18 -35.05
CA ASN A 164 -5.88 17.32 -33.85
C ASN A 164 -4.57 16.84 -33.20
N VAL A 165 -3.40 17.28 -33.70
CA VAL A 165 -2.13 17.05 -33.02
C VAL A 165 -2.00 18.00 -31.84
N LEU A 166 -1.94 17.45 -30.63
CA LEU A 166 -1.75 18.20 -29.40
C LEU A 166 -0.29 18.57 -29.17
N GLN A 167 0.62 17.65 -29.52
CA GLN A 167 2.04 17.77 -29.26
C GLN A 167 2.85 16.85 -30.19
N VAL A 168 4.08 17.23 -30.50
CA VAL A 168 5.07 16.35 -31.12
C VAL A 168 6.35 16.33 -30.28
N ASP A 169 6.84 15.13 -29.96
CA ASP A 169 8.11 14.93 -29.26
C ASP A 169 9.16 14.34 -30.25
N SER A 170 10.35 14.95 -30.34
CA SER A 170 11.46 14.47 -31.19
C SER A 170 12.48 13.68 -30.39
N VAL A 171 12.91 12.50 -30.86
CA VAL A 171 13.98 11.68 -30.28
C VAL A 171 15.19 11.56 -31.21
N LYS A 172 16.33 12.20 -30.86
CA LYS A 172 17.60 12.17 -31.58
C LYS A 172 18.51 10.95 -31.25
N THR A 173 19.18 10.46 -32.29
CA THR A 173 20.35 9.56 -32.36
C THR A 173 20.30 8.19 -31.68
N ILE A 174 20.27 7.16 -32.51
CA ILE A 174 20.54 5.76 -32.15
C ILE A 174 22.02 5.47 -32.39
N SER A 175 22.84 5.90 -31.45
CA SER A 175 24.08 5.18 -31.14
C SER A 175 23.89 4.57 -29.77
N GLU A 176 23.01 3.57 -29.69
CA GLU A 176 22.93 2.54 -28.65
C GLU A 176 21.63 1.75 -28.84
N TYR A 177 21.74 0.45 -29.09
CA TYR A 177 20.60 -0.45 -29.30
C TYR A 177 19.56 -0.36 -28.14
N TRP A 178 18.39 0.15 -28.49
CA TRP A 178 17.01 -0.20 -28.15
C TRP A 178 16.64 -0.79 -26.77
N LEU A 179 15.78 -0.07 -26.03
CA LEU A 179 14.60 -0.63 -25.35
C LEU A 179 13.44 0.37 -25.46
N GLN A 180 12.27 -0.19 -25.73
CA GLN A 180 11.02 0.41 -26.18
C GLN A 180 10.43 1.42 -25.16
N TYR A 181 10.36 2.69 -25.60
CA TYR A 181 9.42 3.79 -25.32
C TYR A 181 9.15 4.29 -23.87
N SER A 182 9.29 5.57 -23.48
CA SER A 182 9.85 6.83 -24.06
C SER A 182 10.28 7.71 -22.85
N GLY A 183 11.28 8.59 -22.87
CA GLY A 183 11.86 9.31 -24.00
C GLY A 183 11.51 10.80 -24.02
N ASN A 184 11.20 11.44 -22.88
CA ASN A 184 11.46 12.87 -22.74
C ASN A 184 12.94 13.13 -22.98
N TRP A 185 13.22 14.12 -23.82
CA TRP A 185 14.53 14.76 -23.94
C TRP A 185 14.70 15.66 -22.73
N PHE A 186 15.18 15.07 -21.65
CA PHE A 186 15.81 15.87 -20.61
C PHE A 186 17.24 16.14 -21.09
N MET A 187 17.54 17.39 -21.39
CA MET A 187 18.91 17.86 -21.33
C MET A 187 19.35 17.70 -19.88
N ASP A 188 20.04 16.60 -19.58
CA ASP A 188 20.84 16.48 -18.37
C ASP A 188 22.13 17.27 -18.62
N THR A 189 22.35 18.30 -17.81
CA THR A 189 23.44 19.27 -17.95
C THR A 189 24.81 18.72 -17.52
N ASP A 190 24.94 17.44 -17.17
CA ASP A 190 26.17 16.90 -16.58
C ASP A 190 27.02 16.00 -17.49
N THR A 191 26.97 16.18 -18.82
CA THR A 191 28.03 15.60 -19.68
C THR A 191 28.44 16.56 -20.80
N VAL A 192 29.59 17.21 -20.58
CA VAL A 192 30.37 17.91 -21.59
C VAL A 192 30.70 16.92 -22.72
N ILE A 193 30.11 17.09 -23.90
CA ILE A 193 30.68 16.53 -25.13
C ILE A 193 31.59 17.62 -25.73
N PRO A 194 32.84 17.31 -26.11
CA PRO A 194 33.77 18.31 -26.58
C PRO A 194 33.28 18.92 -27.89
N TYR A 195 33.26 20.25 -27.91
CA TYR A 195 33.47 21.02 -29.12
C TYR A 195 34.91 20.74 -29.58
N ASP A 196 35.10 19.97 -30.66
CA ASP A 196 36.05 20.33 -31.72
C ASP A 196 35.96 19.39 -32.93
N GLY A 197 36.02 19.99 -34.12
CA GLY A 197 36.80 19.49 -35.26
C GLY A 197 36.53 18.12 -35.88
N TYR A 198 36.16 18.18 -37.16
CA TYR A 198 36.43 17.22 -38.23
C TYR A 198 35.54 15.97 -38.38
N TYR A 199 35.09 15.82 -39.63
CA TYR A 199 34.54 14.64 -40.28
C TYR A 199 35.12 13.33 -39.75
N THR A 200 34.28 12.49 -39.14
CA THR A 200 34.57 11.08 -38.98
C THR A 200 33.82 10.32 -40.07
N THR A 201 34.59 9.90 -41.07
CA THR A 201 34.21 8.86 -42.02
C THR A 201 33.86 7.58 -41.26
N GLY A 202 32.63 7.07 -41.47
CA GLY A 202 32.23 5.71 -41.06
C GLY A 202 31.16 5.58 -39.97
N MET A 203 30.11 6.40 -39.97
CA MET A 203 28.90 6.18 -39.14
C MET A 203 27.65 6.25 -40.02
N ASN A 204 27.07 5.10 -40.37
CA ASN A 204 26.02 4.97 -41.39
C ASN A 204 24.59 4.73 -40.84
N ASP A 205 24.28 5.04 -39.57
CA ASP A 205 22.96 4.72 -38.98
C ASP A 205 22.39 5.89 -38.14
N TYR A 206 21.94 6.97 -38.79
CA TYR A 206 21.25 8.08 -38.11
C TYR A 206 19.73 7.99 -38.28
N GLU A 207 19.05 7.22 -37.42
CA GLU A 207 17.58 7.19 -37.41
C GLU A 207 16.97 8.38 -36.62
N LEU A 208 15.97 9.06 -37.19
CA LEU A 208 15.18 10.11 -36.55
C LEU A 208 13.82 9.59 -36.06
N ARG A 209 13.61 9.69 -34.74
CA ARG A 209 12.41 9.51 -33.90
C ARG A 209 11.40 10.66 -33.87
N TYR A 210 10.17 10.52 -34.36
CA TYR A 210 9.09 11.49 -34.05
C TYR A 210 7.88 10.81 -33.42
N THR A 211 7.26 11.46 -32.44
CA THR A 211 6.01 10.99 -31.81
C THR A 211 4.93 12.06 -31.86
N TYR A 212 3.85 11.80 -32.56
CA TYR A 212 2.67 12.66 -32.61
C TYR A 212 1.65 12.20 -31.57
N TYR A 213 1.25 13.09 -30.66
CA TYR A 213 0.12 12.86 -29.77
C TYR A 213 -1.11 13.56 -30.31
N LEU A 214 -2.17 12.79 -30.54
CA LEU A 214 -3.44 13.26 -31.05
C LEU A 214 -4.54 13.03 -30.03
N LEU A 215 -5.55 13.89 -30.04
CA LEU A 215 -6.85 13.61 -29.47
C LEU A 215 -7.84 13.39 -30.61
N LEU A 216 -8.36 12.17 -30.72
CA LEU A 216 -9.37 11.83 -31.72
C LEU A 216 -10.68 11.44 -31.03
N GLU A 217 -11.74 12.18 -31.34
CA GLU A 217 -13.10 11.77 -31.01
C GLU A 217 -13.49 10.51 -31.83
N ALA A 218 -14.59 9.85 -31.45
CA ALA A 218 -15.05 8.66 -32.16
C ALA A 218 -15.41 8.97 -33.63
N GLY A 219 -14.78 8.26 -34.57
CA GLY A 219 -14.92 8.46 -36.02
C GLY A 219 -14.05 9.58 -36.60
N GLU A 220 -13.24 10.27 -35.79
CA GLU A 220 -12.32 11.29 -36.29
C GLU A 220 -11.05 10.67 -36.88
N LYS A 221 -10.49 11.39 -37.85
CA LYS A 221 -9.24 11.05 -38.52
C LYS A 221 -8.31 12.24 -38.60
N SER A 222 -7.01 12.00 -38.60
CA SER A 222 -5.98 13.02 -38.82
C SER A 222 -4.92 12.50 -39.79
N THR A 223 -4.54 13.34 -40.75
CA THR A 223 -3.49 13.06 -41.73
C THR A 223 -2.20 13.74 -41.31
N LEU A 224 -1.17 12.96 -41.01
CA LEU A 224 0.08 13.44 -40.43
C LEU A 224 1.02 14.05 -41.47
N PHE A 225 1.19 13.40 -42.62
CA PHE A 225 1.98 13.90 -43.74
C PHE A 225 1.48 13.28 -45.05
N LYS A 226 1.86 13.90 -46.18
CA LYS A 226 1.36 13.60 -47.54
C LYS A 226 2.44 13.03 -48.49
N GLY A 227 3.73 13.25 -48.21
CA GLY A 227 4.85 12.79 -49.04
C GLY A 227 5.91 13.87 -49.29
N PHE A 228 6.86 13.60 -50.20
CA PHE A 228 7.97 14.51 -50.52
C PHE A 228 8.21 14.64 -52.03
N LYS A 229 8.81 15.77 -52.45
CA LYS A 229 9.09 16.11 -53.85
C LYS A 229 10.58 15.94 -54.15
N VAL A 230 10.91 15.29 -55.26
CA VAL A 230 12.29 15.16 -55.73
C VAL A 230 12.68 16.41 -56.52
N PRO A 231 13.79 17.11 -56.21
CA PRO A 231 14.22 18.27 -56.97
C PRO A 231 14.49 17.95 -58.44
N LYS A 232 14.01 18.82 -59.35
CA LYS A 232 14.22 18.66 -60.81
C LYS A 232 15.67 18.76 -61.23
N GLU A 233 16.52 19.35 -60.40
CA GLU A 233 17.91 19.63 -60.70
C GLU A 233 18.86 18.47 -60.35
N PHE A 234 18.35 17.42 -59.71
CA PHE A 234 19.15 16.27 -59.31
C PHE A 234 19.50 15.40 -60.53
N ASN A 235 20.65 14.76 -60.47
CA ASN A 235 21.11 13.75 -61.43
C ASN A 235 21.13 12.36 -60.78
N ALA A 236 21.51 11.33 -61.54
CA ALA A 236 21.54 9.95 -61.04
C ALA A 236 22.39 9.78 -59.76
N GLN A 237 23.51 10.48 -59.61
CA GLN A 237 24.34 10.41 -58.39
C GLN A 237 23.68 11.10 -57.19
N GLN A 238 22.92 12.17 -57.40
CA GLN A 238 22.16 12.80 -56.31
C GLN A 238 20.96 11.95 -55.88
N LEU A 239 20.36 11.17 -56.79
CA LEU A 239 19.23 10.30 -56.43
C LEU A 239 19.63 9.13 -55.52
N ASP A 240 20.91 8.72 -55.54
CA ASP A 240 21.44 7.69 -54.63
C ASP A 240 21.28 8.08 -53.14
N MET A 241 21.10 9.37 -52.80
CA MET A 241 20.84 9.80 -51.42
C MET A 241 19.50 9.30 -50.87
N PHE A 242 18.55 8.97 -51.73
CA PHE A 242 17.26 8.38 -51.34
C PHE A 242 17.30 6.85 -51.28
N ASN A 243 18.40 6.23 -51.74
CA ASN A 243 18.55 4.79 -51.73
C ASN A 243 18.70 4.28 -50.27
N GLY A 244 17.88 3.32 -49.88
CA GLY A 244 17.84 2.80 -48.51
C GLY A 244 17.07 3.66 -47.50
N LEU A 245 16.45 4.77 -47.93
CA LEU A 245 15.52 5.53 -47.09
C LEU A 245 14.28 4.69 -46.76
N ASN A 246 14.06 4.44 -45.48
CA ASN A 246 12.90 3.79 -44.91
C ASN A 246 12.18 4.74 -43.94
N ILE A 247 10.84 4.69 -43.95
CA ILE A 247 9.97 5.45 -43.07
C ILE A 247 8.99 4.48 -42.40
N ASP A 248 9.24 4.16 -41.12
CA ASP A 248 8.39 3.25 -40.35
C ASP A 248 7.39 4.01 -39.50
N ILE A 249 6.15 3.49 -39.38
CA ILE A 249 5.05 4.15 -38.70
C ILE A 249 4.32 3.17 -37.77
N ILE A 250 4.17 3.54 -36.50
CA ILE A 250 3.46 2.74 -35.50
C ILE A 250 2.46 3.63 -34.77
N ALA A 251 1.19 3.23 -34.73
CA ALA A 251 0.14 3.94 -34.00
C ALA A 251 -0.37 3.15 -32.79
N SER A 252 -0.65 3.82 -31.68
CA SER A 252 -1.20 3.25 -30.44
C SER A 252 -2.27 4.17 -29.87
N ALA A 253 -3.28 3.63 -29.19
CA ALA A 253 -4.39 4.41 -28.63
C ALA A 253 -4.71 4.04 -27.18
N ILE A 254 -5.11 5.05 -26.38
CA ILE A 254 -5.58 4.90 -25.00
C ILE A 254 -6.84 5.73 -24.78
N GLN A 255 -7.71 5.28 -23.88
CA GLN A 255 -8.93 6.02 -23.56
C GLN A 255 -8.59 7.37 -22.97
N LYS A 256 -9.31 8.41 -23.37
CA LYS A 256 -9.14 9.74 -22.76
C LYS A 256 -9.54 9.79 -21.30
N ASP A 257 -10.57 9.04 -20.90
CA ASP A 257 -11.14 9.12 -19.56
C ASP A 257 -10.08 8.83 -18.48
N ASN A 258 -10.13 9.61 -17.40
CA ASN A 258 -9.23 9.56 -16.24
C ASN A 258 -7.79 10.03 -16.47
N PHE A 259 -7.50 10.65 -17.62
CA PHE A 259 -6.22 11.31 -17.88
C PHE A 259 -6.44 12.78 -18.28
N ASP A 260 -5.66 13.68 -17.69
CA ASP A 260 -5.73 15.12 -17.98
C ASP A 260 -5.05 15.45 -19.32
N ASP A 261 -4.04 14.66 -19.72
CA ASP A 261 -3.29 14.82 -20.97
C ASP A 261 -2.74 13.49 -21.50
N ALA A 262 -2.42 13.45 -22.80
CA ALA A 262 -1.93 12.26 -23.49
C ALA A 262 -0.59 11.75 -22.95
N LYS A 263 0.31 12.64 -22.54
CA LYS A 263 1.65 12.29 -22.06
C LYS A 263 1.58 11.59 -20.71
N THR A 264 0.73 12.07 -19.81
CA THR A 264 0.41 11.41 -18.55
C THR A 264 -0.19 10.03 -18.82
N ALA A 265 -1.17 9.91 -19.73
CA ALA A 265 -1.77 8.63 -20.09
C ALA A 265 -0.75 7.58 -20.57
N PHE A 266 0.11 7.94 -21.53
CA PHE A 266 1.11 7.03 -22.09
C PHE A 266 2.32 6.81 -21.17
N SER A 267 2.63 7.73 -20.24
CA SER A 267 3.69 7.54 -19.23
C SER A 267 3.23 6.63 -18.08
N THR A 268 1.98 6.75 -17.64
CA THR A 268 1.39 5.81 -16.68
C THR A 268 1.38 4.38 -17.23
N LEU A 269 1.02 4.19 -18.51
CA LEU A 269 1.09 2.88 -19.16
C LEU A 269 2.51 2.30 -19.15
N LYS A 270 3.54 3.13 -19.34
CA LYS A 270 4.95 2.71 -19.31
C LYS A 270 5.45 2.33 -17.92
N ASN A 271 4.93 2.97 -16.87
CA ASN A 271 5.25 2.59 -15.50
C ASN A 271 4.63 1.23 -15.12
N GLU A 272 3.58 0.80 -15.81
CA GLU A 272 3.02 -0.55 -15.74
C GLU A 272 3.72 -1.55 -16.68
N MET A 273 4.58 -1.10 -17.60
CA MET A 273 5.37 -1.99 -18.46
C MET A 273 6.48 -2.64 -17.64
N VAL A 274 6.49 -3.97 -17.67
CA VAL A 274 7.50 -4.79 -16.99
C VAL A 274 8.70 -4.97 -17.91
N TRP A 275 9.88 -4.52 -17.47
CA TRP A 275 11.14 -4.79 -18.16
C TRP A 275 11.48 -6.26 -18.02
N VAL A 276 11.35 -7.03 -19.11
CA VAL A 276 11.78 -8.43 -19.14
C VAL A 276 13.26 -8.49 -19.51
N VAL A 277 14.09 -8.87 -18.54
CA VAL A 277 15.55 -8.79 -18.62
C VAL A 277 16.15 -10.19 -18.69
N LYS A 278 17.11 -10.39 -19.60
CA LYS A 278 17.74 -11.71 -19.88
C LYS A 278 19.26 -11.73 -19.69
N ASP A 279 19.90 -10.58 -19.55
CA ASP A 279 21.35 -10.48 -19.46
C ASP A 279 21.79 -9.32 -18.53
N ALA A 280 23.07 -9.33 -18.15
CA ALA A 280 23.63 -8.35 -17.22
C ALA A 280 23.54 -6.91 -17.75
N ALA A 281 23.77 -6.69 -19.05
CA ALA A 281 23.75 -5.36 -19.63
C ALA A 281 22.34 -4.74 -19.58
N SER A 282 21.32 -5.53 -19.93
CA SER A 282 19.92 -5.10 -19.85
C SER A 282 19.46 -4.88 -18.40
N LEU A 283 19.93 -5.69 -17.44
CA LEU A 283 19.64 -5.47 -16.02
C LEU A 283 20.23 -4.15 -15.52
N ALA A 284 21.52 -3.89 -15.79
CA ALA A 284 22.19 -2.67 -15.35
C ALA A 284 21.51 -1.41 -15.91
N LYS A 285 20.98 -1.46 -17.13
CA LYS A 285 20.23 -0.36 -17.76
C LYS A 285 18.86 -0.17 -17.12
N ALA A 286 18.12 -1.25 -16.89
CA ALA A 286 16.78 -1.21 -16.29
C ALA A 286 16.83 -0.64 -14.86
N LEU A 287 17.83 -1.03 -14.06
CA LEU A 287 18.02 -0.55 -12.68
C LEU A 287 18.32 0.96 -12.59
N LYS A 288 18.93 1.56 -13.63
CA LYS A 288 19.14 3.01 -13.70
C LYS A 288 17.87 3.77 -14.08
N LYS A 289 16.93 3.12 -14.79
CA LYS A 289 15.67 3.72 -15.27
C LYS A 289 14.57 3.65 -14.20
N GLY A 290 14.51 2.57 -13.44
CA GLY A 290 13.42 2.31 -12.50
C GLY A 290 12.21 1.61 -13.13
N GLY A 291 11.17 1.42 -12.34
CA GLY A 291 9.94 0.71 -12.72
C GLY A 291 9.95 -0.77 -12.35
N LYS A 292 9.01 -1.52 -12.94
CA LYS A 292 8.87 -2.97 -12.71
C LYS A 292 9.83 -3.73 -13.62
N ILE A 293 10.64 -4.60 -13.05
CA ILE A 293 11.65 -5.40 -13.75
C ILE A 293 11.43 -6.86 -13.40
N LYS A 294 11.46 -7.74 -14.40
CA LYS A 294 11.32 -9.18 -14.24
C LYS A 294 12.46 -9.91 -14.94
N LEU A 295 13.10 -10.82 -14.23
CA LEU A 295 14.13 -11.67 -14.82
C LEU A 295 13.50 -12.82 -15.63
N ALA A 296 13.96 -12.96 -16.87
CA ALA A 296 13.68 -14.12 -17.72
C ALA A 296 14.70 -15.25 -17.49
N ASP A 297 15.96 -14.89 -17.23
CA ASP A 297 17.09 -15.81 -17.11
C ASP A 297 17.99 -15.46 -15.92
N ASN A 298 18.86 -16.40 -15.55
CA ASN A 298 19.89 -16.17 -14.54
C ASN A 298 20.93 -15.18 -15.07
N ILE A 299 21.35 -14.26 -14.22
CA ILE A 299 22.29 -13.19 -14.55
C ILE A 299 23.62 -13.45 -13.85
N THR A 300 24.66 -13.74 -14.63
CA THR A 300 26.04 -13.76 -14.14
C THR A 300 26.73 -12.46 -14.52
N ASN A 301 27.29 -11.75 -13.54
CA ASN A 301 28.00 -10.50 -13.73
C ASN A 301 29.49 -10.66 -13.39
N THR A 302 30.35 -10.26 -14.32
CA THR A 302 31.81 -10.23 -14.18
C THR A 302 32.36 -8.80 -14.14
N GLY A 303 31.50 -7.78 -14.30
CA GLY A 303 31.82 -6.36 -14.21
C GLY A 303 31.43 -5.73 -12.87
N ASP A 304 31.28 -4.41 -12.83
CA ASP A 304 30.91 -3.68 -11.63
C ASP A 304 29.51 -4.09 -11.11
N ALA A 305 29.28 -3.88 -9.81
CA ALA A 305 28.00 -4.16 -9.15
C ALA A 305 26.79 -3.52 -9.84
N PHE A 306 25.65 -4.21 -9.81
CA PHE A 306 24.39 -3.64 -10.29
C PHE A 306 23.93 -2.51 -9.36
N MET A 307 23.82 -1.30 -9.88
CA MET A 307 23.54 -0.11 -9.08
C MET A 307 22.18 0.51 -9.42
N VAL A 308 21.38 0.77 -8.38
CA VAL A 308 20.19 1.63 -8.44
C VAL A 308 20.59 3.04 -7.99
N PRO A 309 20.46 4.07 -8.85
CA PRO A 309 20.78 5.46 -8.49
C PRO A 309 19.80 6.03 -7.45
N ALA A 310 20.22 7.11 -6.78
CA ALA A 310 19.35 7.85 -5.87
C ALA A 310 18.15 8.45 -6.63
N GLY A 311 16.97 8.44 -5.98
CA GLY A 311 15.72 8.93 -6.57
C GLY A 311 15.04 7.97 -7.56
N VAL A 312 15.64 6.80 -7.83
CA VAL A 312 15.07 5.78 -8.71
C VAL A 312 14.31 4.74 -7.88
N ASN A 313 13.08 4.42 -8.30
CA ASN A 313 12.25 3.39 -7.69
C ASN A 313 12.24 2.14 -8.57
N VAL A 314 12.54 0.97 -8.00
CA VAL A 314 12.61 -0.31 -8.70
C VAL A 314 11.77 -1.35 -7.98
N GLU A 315 10.95 -2.08 -8.72
CA GLU A 315 10.37 -3.35 -8.28
C GLU A 315 10.99 -4.47 -9.11
N LEU A 316 11.92 -5.23 -8.53
CA LEU A 316 12.65 -6.30 -9.20
C LEU A 316 12.10 -7.68 -8.77
N ASP A 317 11.40 -8.33 -9.69
CA ASP A 317 10.95 -9.71 -9.62
C ASP A 317 12.05 -10.63 -10.19
N LEU A 318 12.73 -11.37 -9.32
CA LEU A 318 13.73 -12.36 -9.71
C LEU A 318 13.10 -13.59 -10.39
N ASN A 319 11.80 -13.84 -10.22
CA ASN A 319 11.07 -14.91 -10.91
C ASN A 319 11.75 -16.30 -10.83
N GLY A 320 12.30 -16.63 -9.66
CA GLY A 320 13.05 -17.86 -9.40
C GLY A 320 14.44 -17.91 -10.02
N LYS A 321 14.98 -16.77 -10.49
CA LYS A 321 16.29 -16.65 -11.13
C LYS A 321 17.33 -16.08 -10.18
N ASP A 322 18.60 -16.33 -10.52
CA ASP A 322 19.73 -15.92 -9.71
C ASP A 322 20.48 -14.74 -10.34
N ILE A 323 20.95 -13.82 -9.48
CA ILE A 323 21.94 -12.80 -9.80
C ILE A 323 23.23 -13.18 -9.07
N ILE A 324 24.24 -13.59 -9.83
CA ILE A 324 25.52 -14.04 -9.32
C ILE A 324 26.63 -13.12 -9.82
N THR A 325 27.44 -12.58 -8.91
CA THR A 325 28.57 -11.71 -9.25
C THR A 325 29.89 -12.38 -8.88
N GLU A 326 30.68 -12.68 -9.90
CA GLU A 326 31.95 -13.41 -9.82
C GLU A 326 33.15 -12.49 -10.05
N VAL A 327 33.22 -11.40 -9.28
CA VAL A 327 34.31 -10.42 -9.39
C VAL A 327 35.32 -10.66 -8.27
N ALA A 328 36.62 -10.55 -8.58
CA ALA A 328 37.67 -10.58 -7.56
C ALA A 328 37.48 -9.45 -6.53
N TYR A 329 37.87 -9.67 -5.27
CA TYR A 329 37.83 -8.62 -4.27
C TYR A 329 38.84 -7.52 -4.64
N ASP A 330 38.36 -6.28 -4.83
CA ASP A 330 39.22 -5.11 -5.01
C ASP A 330 38.97 -4.13 -3.84
N SER A 331 39.98 -3.94 -3.00
CA SER A 331 39.91 -3.04 -1.84
C SER A 331 39.83 -1.56 -2.23
N THR A 332 40.23 -1.20 -3.45
CA THR A 332 40.13 0.17 -3.99
C THR A 332 38.76 0.48 -4.58
N LYS A 333 37.95 -0.57 -4.85
CA LYS A 333 36.58 -0.49 -5.40
C LYS A 333 35.62 -1.36 -4.58
N ALA A 334 35.56 -1.12 -3.27
CA ALA A 334 34.81 -1.97 -2.35
C ALA A 334 33.31 -2.13 -2.66
N THR A 335 32.69 -1.23 -3.43
CA THR A 335 31.31 -1.38 -3.94
C THR A 335 31.23 -2.31 -5.13
N ALA A 336 32.22 -2.30 -6.04
CA ALA A 336 32.23 -3.04 -7.30
C ALA A 336 32.22 -4.57 -7.12
N SER A 337 32.75 -5.09 -6.02
CA SER A 337 32.73 -6.54 -5.74
C SER A 337 31.42 -7.04 -5.09
N SER A 338 30.40 -6.18 -4.93
CA SER A 338 29.05 -6.57 -4.45
C SER A 338 28.17 -6.95 -5.64
N ALA A 339 27.12 -7.74 -5.44
CA ALA A 339 26.22 -8.08 -6.54
C ALA A 339 25.26 -6.92 -6.84
N PHE A 340 24.76 -6.29 -5.77
CA PHE A 340 23.73 -5.28 -5.85
C PHE A 340 24.03 -4.12 -4.90
N VAL A 341 23.89 -2.89 -5.40
CA VAL A 341 24.07 -1.64 -4.65
C VAL A 341 22.83 -0.78 -4.84
N ASN A 342 22.10 -0.51 -3.75
CA ASN A 342 20.93 0.35 -3.77
C ASN A 342 21.25 1.74 -3.21
N ASN A 343 20.99 2.80 -3.99
CA ASN A 343 20.95 4.18 -3.49
C ASN A 343 19.54 4.82 -3.60
N GLY A 344 18.56 4.10 -4.16
CA GLY A 344 17.18 4.55 -4.38
C GLY A 344 16.18 3.75 -3.55
N THR A 345 14.99 3.49 -4.10
CA THR A 345 13.93 2.70 -3.45
C THR A 345 13.78 1.36 -4.18
N VAL A 346 13.97 0.25 -3.49
CA VAL A 346 13.97 -1.08 -4.14
C VAL A 346 13.05 -2.05 -3.42
N ILE A 347 12.18 -2.72 -4.18
CA ILE A 347 11.43 -3.88 -3.74
C ILE A 347 11.97 -5.10 -4.49
N LEU A 348 12.45 -6.10 -3.77
CA LEU A 348 12.91 -7.37 -4.33
C LEU A 348 11.87 -8.46 -4.08
N SER A 349 11.49 -9.21 -5.11
CA SER A 349 10.48 -10.27 -5.02
C SER A 349 10.74 -11.42 -6.00
N GLY A 350 9.86 -12.43 -6.03
CA GLY A 350 9.88 -13.46 -7.08
C GLY A 350 10.60 -14.76 -6.75
N ASN A 351 11.20 -14.86 -5.56
CA ASN A 351 12.13 -15.92 -5.17
C ASN A 351 13.36 -15.99 -6.11
N GLY A 352 14.48 -16.54 -5.65
CA GLY A 352 15.75 -16.53 -6.38
C GLY A 352 16.90 -16.10 -5.49
N THR A 353 18.12 -16.10 -6.01
CA THR A 353 19.34 -15.88 -5.23
C THR A 353 20.10 -14.65 -5.67
N ILE A 354 20.52 -13.80 -4.74
CA ILE A 354 21.51 -12.74 -4.97
C ILE A 354 22.79 -13.12 -4.24
N LYS A 355 23.89 -13.25 -4.99
CA LYS A 355 25.18 -13.72 -4.47
C LYS A 355 26.36 -12.98 -5.08
N ALA A 356 27.26 -12.48 -4.23
CA ALA A 356 28.60 -12.04 -4.61
C ALA A 356 29.65 -12.95 -3.98
N THR A 357 30.67 -13.34 -4.74
CA THR A 357 31.69 -14.29 -4.27
C THR A 357 32.64 -13.67 -3.23
N ASN A 358 32.90 -12.37 -3.34
CA ASN A 358 34.06 -11.74 -2.67
C ASN A 358 33.71 -10.53 -1.80
N ASN A 359 32.42 -10.19 -1.63
CA ASN A 359 31.99 -9.09 -0.80
C ASN A 359 30.61 -9.36 -0.17
N TYR A 360 30.01 -8.36 0.48
CA TYR A 360 28.58 -8.42 0.79
C TYR A 360 27.80 -8.48 -0.53
N SER A 361 26.79 -9.34 -0.63
CA SER A 361 26.03 -9.48 -1.88
C SER A 361 25.18 -8.25 -2.14
N VAL A 362 24.62 -7.67 -1.08
CA VAL A 362 23.81 -6.46 -1.16
C VAL A 362 24.43 -5.36 -0.30
N ARG A 363 24.57 -4.17 -0.89
CA ARG A 363 24.80 -2.92 -0.17
C ARG A 363 23.58 -2.04 -0.31
N ASN A 364 23.02 -1.61 0.80
CA ASN A 364 21.85 -0.76 0.83
C ASN A 364 22.20 0.61 1.45
N TYR A 365 22.02 1.66 0.65
CA TYR A 365 22.15 3.06 1.01
C TYR A 365 20.83 3.84 0.80
N GLY A 366 19.78 3.18 0.32
CA GLY A 366 18.42 3.73 0.17
C GLY A 366 17.34 2.86 0.83
N GLU A 367 16.07 3.06 0.51
CA GLU A 367 14.99 2.24 1.08
C GLU A 367 14.92 0.88 0.36
N MET A 368 14.86 -0.22 1.11
CA MET A 368 14.79 -1.56 0.54
C MET A 368 13.77 -2.45 1.24
N VAL A 369 12.98 -3.19 0.45
CA VAL A 369 12.06 -4.23 0.92
C VAL A 369 12.40 -5.55 0.24
N ILE A 370 12.53 -6.63 1.03
CA ILE A 370 12.83 -7.98 0.53
C ILE A 370 11.65 -8.92 0.81
N ASN A 371 11.14 -9.53 -0.27
CA ASN A 371 10.00 -10.44 -0.25
C ASN A 371 10.37 -11.79 -0.90
N GLY A 372 10.89 -12.73 -0.11
CA GLY A 372 11.10 -14.12 -0.53
C GLY A 372 12.45 -14.39 -1.21
N ILE A 373 13.38 -13.43 -1.20
CA ILE A 373 14.69 -13.58 -1.85
C ILE A 373 15.70 -14.30 -0.94
N THR A 374 16.52 -15.15 -1.55
CA THR A 374 17.73 -15.67 -0.91
C THR A 374 18.89 -14.69 -1.15
N VAL A 375 19.49 -14.17 -0.09
CA VAL A 375 20.71 -13.37 -0.16
C VAL A 375 21.83 -14.13 0.54
N GLU A 376 22.78 -14.64 -0.23
CA GLU A 376 23.97 -15.29 0.32
C GLU A 376 25.06 -14.24 0.61
N ASN A 377 26.02 -14.55 1.49
CA ASN A 377 27.14 -13.66 1.83
C ASN A 377 26.75 -12.28 2.39
N GLY A 378 25.55 -12.19 2.99
CA GLY A 378 25.11 -11.09 3.82
C GLY A 378 24.80 -9.75 3.14
N ILE A 379 24.30 -8.83 3.95
CA ILE A 379 23.84 -7.49 3.56
C ILE A 379 24.58 -6.43 4.39
N MET A 380 25.06 -5.40 3.71
CA MET A 380 25.56 -4.19 4.35
C MET A 380 24.53 -3.07 4.20
N ASN A 381 23.97 -2.59 5.30
CA ASN A 381 22.78 -1.76 5.35
C ASN A 381 23.00 -0.43 6.08
N PHE A 382 22.89 0.69 5.37
CA PHE A 382 23.04 2.05 5.90
C PHE A 382 21.78 2.90 5.76
N ALA A 383 20.67 2.30 5.33
CA ALA A 383 19.37 2.93 5.16
C ALA A 383 18.25 1.92 5.48
N ASP A 384 16.99 2.36 5.41
CA ASP A 384 15.88 1.54 5.89
C ASP A 384 15.75 0.23 5.09
N LEU A 385 15.69 -0.87 5.83
CA LEU A 385 15.59 -2.21 5.27
C LEU A 385 14.46 -2.97 5.95
N THR A 386 13.51 -3.46 5.16
CA THR A 386 12.46 -4.37 5.60
C THR A 386 12.61 -5.73 4.96
N VAL A 387 12.70 -6.79 5.75
CA VAL A 387 12.71 -8.18 5.26
C VAL A 387 11.42 -8.85 5.70
N ASN A 388 10.53 -9.11 4.75
CA ASN A 388 9.25 -9.77 5.04
C ASN A 388 9.38 -11.30 5.03
N SER A 389 10.20 -11.82 4.12
CA SER A 389 10.48 -13.25 3.96
C SER A 389 11.72 -13.44 3.09
N GLY A 390 12.23 -14.67 3.02
CA GLY A 390 13.45 -15.01 2.27
C GLY A 390 14.49 -15.68 3.15
N ASN A 391 15.68 -15.92 2.61
CA ASN A 391 16.78 -16.57 3.31
C ASN A 391 18.03 -15.70 3.24
N ILE A 392 18.45 -15.11 4.36
CA ILE A 392 19.66 -14.28 4.40
C ILE A 392 20.75 -15.06 5.12
N SER A 393 21.79 -15.43 4.39
CA SER A 393 22.88 -16.23 4.94
C SER A 393 24.23 -15.55 4.74
N ASN A 394 25.17 -15.87 5.62
CA ASN A 394 26.57 -15.54 5.39
C ASN A 394 27.46 -16.68 5.87
N SER A 395 28.23 -17.28 4.96
CA SER A 395 29.20 -18.33 5.27
C SER A 395 30.65 -17.84 5.20
N ARG A 396 30.86 -16.54 4.98
CA ARG A 396 32.19 -15.95 4.82
C ARG A 396 32.78 -15.46 6.14
N SER A 397 34.04 -15.82 6.37
CA SER A 397 34.83 -15.34 7.51
C SER A 397 35.05 -13.81 7.47
N GLY A 398 35.03 -13.19 8.65
CA GLY A 398 35.30 -11.75 8.84
C GLY A 398 34.14 -10.80 8.55
N LYS A 399 32.91 -11.29 8.34
CA LYS A 399 31.73 -10.47 8.01
C LYS A 399 30.48 -10.90 8.77
N HIS A 400 29.60 -9.93 9.04
CA HIS A 400 28.29 -10.17 9.67
C HIS A 400 27.26 -10.65 8.64
N THR A 401 26.13 -11.22 9.06
CA THR A 401 25.05 -11.57 8.11
C THR A 401 24.30 -10.33 7.67
N ILE A 402 23.99 -9.44 8.60
CA ILE A 402 23.51 -8.07 8.34
C ILE A 402 24.38 -7.11 9.15
N TYR A 403 24.98 -6.14 8.47
CA TYR A 403 25.84 -5.12 9.07
C TYR A 403 25.36 -3.73 8.70
N GLY A 404 25.19 -2.82 9.65
CA GLY A 404 25.36 -1.40 9.36
C GLY A 404 24.66 -0.44 10.32
N ASN A 405 24.25 0.73 9.84
CA ASN A 405 23.80 1.85 10.67
C ASN A 405 22.60 2.55 10.04
N ALA A 406 21.55 1.79 9.76
CA ALA A 406 20.30 2.31 9.23
C ALA A 406 19.50 3.03 10.30
N ALA A 407 18.61 3.94 9.91
CA ALA A 407 17.63 4.49 10.83
C ALA A 407 16.68 3.38 11.32
N LYS A 408 16.24 2.48 10.43
CA LYS A 408 15.40 1.33 10.79
C LYS A 408 15.72 0.04 10.02
N LEU A 409 15.88 -1.06 10.74
CA LEU A 409 15.94 -2.43 10.23
C LEU A 409 14.74 -3.21 10.76
N THR A 410 13.84 -3.63 9.87
CA THR A 410 12.63 -4.40 10.24
C THR A 410 12.70 -5.82 9.67
N LEU A 411 12.63 -6.83 10.52
CA LEU A 411 12.69 -8.24 10.14
C LEU A 411 11.37 -8.92 10.55
N ASN A 412 10.48 -9.13 9.59
CA ASN A 412 9.15 -9.70 9.86
C ASN A 412 9.11 -11.23 9.74
N GLY A 413 10.03 -11.82 8.98
CA GLY A 413 10.07 -13.26 8.73
C GLY A 413 11.21 -13.69 7.81
N GLY A 414 11.28 -14.98 7.51
CA GLY A 414 12.35 -15.61 6.75
C GLY A 414 13.36 -16.36 7.62
N THR A 415 14.42 -16.88 7.00
CA THR A 415 15.52 -17.53 7.70
C THR A 415 16.79 -16.68 7.63
N PHE A 416 17.52 -16.65 8.74
CA PHE A 416 18.76 -15.90 8.88
C PHE A 416 19.82 -16.85 9.42
N TYR A 417 20.85 -17.12 8.61
CA TYR A 417 21.88 -18.10 8.95
C TYR A 417 23.27 -17.46 8.94
N ASN A 418 23.90 -17.44 10.10
CA ASN A 418 25.29 -17.06 10.23
C ASN A 418 26.19 -18.31 10.29
N GLY A 419 26.82 -18.60 9.16
CA GLY A 419 27.77 -19.70 9.01
C GLY A 419 29.16 -19.43 9.60
N ASN A 420 29.43 -18.23 10.14
CA ASN A 420 30.76 -17.79 10.53
C ASN A 420 30.87 -17.57 12.06
N ALA A 421 31.79 -18.28 12.71
CA ALA A 421 32.06 -18.21 14.15
C ALA A 421 32.79 -16.93 14.61
N GLY A 422 33.12 -15.98 13.72
CA GLY A 422 33.91 -14.79 14.03
C GLY A 422 33.17 -13.45 14.04
N ASN A 423 31.90 -13.38 13.65
CA ASN A 423 31.15 -12.13 13.54
C ASN A 423 29.68 -12.34 13.91
N ALA A 424 29.00 -11.26 14.28
CA ALA A 424 27.61 -11.34 14.67
C ALA A 424 26.68 -11.61 13.48
N GLY A 425 25.54 -12.26 13.73
CA GLY A 425 24.49 -12.42 12.72
C GLY A 425 23.96 -11.04 12.30
N ILE A 426 23.40 -10.30 13.24
CA ILE A 426 22.90 -8.94 13.07
C ILE A 426 23.77 -8.00 13.91
N PHE A 427 24.32 -6.99 13.25
CA PHE A 427 25.14 -5.96 13.89
C PHE A 427 24.68 -4.57 13.42
N ALA A 428 24.24 -3.73 14.37
CA ALA A 428 23.86 -2.34 14.12
C ALA A 428 24.60 -1.35 15.02
N TYR A 429 25.14 -0.26 14.45
CA TYR A 429 25.85 0.81 15.17
C TYR A 429 24.96 1.96 15.67
N GLY A 430 23.68 1.99 15.28
CA GLY A 430 22.71 3.04 15.61
C GLY A 430 21.34 2.73 14.99
N GLY A 431 20.35 3.58 15.26
CA GLY A 431 18.97 3.42 14.77
C GLY A 431 18.13 2.42 15.56
N GLU A 432 17.12 1.86 14.89
CA GLU A 432 16.17 0.89 15.45
C GLU A 432 16.24 -0.44 14.69
N VAL A 433 16.31 -1.55 15.42
CA VAL A 433 16.18 -2.91 14.89
C VAL A 433 14.93 -3.54 15.48
N VAL A 434 13.97 -3.91 14.63
CA VAL A 434 12.71 -4.54 15.02
C VAL A 434 12.62 -5.94 14.44
N ILE A 435 12.52 -6.95 15.30
CA ILE A 435 12.37 -8.36 14.93
C ILE A 435 10.96 -8.79 15.32
N ASN A 436 10.11 -9.02 14.32
CA ASN A 436 8.72 -9.45 14.54
C ASN A 436 8.54 -10.98 14.40
N GLY A 437 9.44 -11.66 13.67
CA GLY A 437 9.35 -13.09 13.43
C GLY A 437 10.51 -13.61 12.56
N GLY A 438 10.47 -14.90 12.22
CA GLY A 438 11.51 -15.59 11.44
C GLY A 438 12.38 -16.54 12.29
N GLU A 439 13.28 -17.24 11.61
CA GLU A 439 14.22 -18.19 12.23
C GLU A 439 15.65 -17.70 12.07
N TYR A 440 16.38 -17.61 13.17
CA TYR A 440 17.71 -17.04 13.24
C TYR A 440 18.65 -18.06 13.84
N SER A 441 19.78 -18.34 13.18
CA SER A 441 20.65 -19.44 13.59
C SER A 441 22.12 -19.17 13.29
N ILE A 442 23.00 -19.86 14.02
CA ILE A 442 24.44 -19.84 13.85
C ILE A 442 24.97 -21.27 13.66
N ALA A 443 26.07 -21.44 12.91
CA ALA A 443 26.62 -22.75 12.53
C ALA A 443 26.86 -23.74 13.70
N ASP A 444 27.28 -23.24 14.86
CA ASP A 444 27.70 -24.12 15.96
C ASP A 444 26.64 -24.34 17.05
N GLY A 445 25.46 -23.69 16.97
CA GLY A 445 24.39 -23.77 18.00
C GLY A 445 24.80 -23.44 19.44
N THR A 446 26.09 -23.20 19.67
CA THR A 446 26.80 -22.99 20.92
C THR A 446 27.86 -21.96 20.58
N ALA A 447 27.75 -20.76 21.16
CA ALA A 447 28.71 -19.70 20.94
C ALA A 447 30.08 -20.17 21.47
N THR A 448 30.97 -20.62 20.59
CA THR A 448 32.38 -20.78 20.94
C THR A 448 33.01 -19.39 21.07
N LEU A 449 33.65 -19.21 22.22
CA LEU A 449 34.00 -17.93 22.84
C LEU A 449 34.91 -17.06 21.97
N GLY A 450 34.35 -15.96 21.44
CA GLY A 450 35.06 -14.85 20.83
C GLY A 450 34.30 -13.53 21.04
N TRP A 451 34.99 -12.39 20.89
CA TRP A 451 34.44 -11.05 21.15
C TRP A 451 33.21 -10.68 20.27
N THR A 452 32.90 -11.47 19.24
CA THR A 452 31.92 -11.13 18.18
C THR A 452 31.01 -12.30 17.75
N SER A 453 31.04 -13.47 18.41
CA SER A 453 30.28 -14.67 18.01
C SER A 453 28.88 -14.75 18.64
N CYS A 454 28.04 -13.75 18.40
CA CYS A 454 26.63 -13.75 18.84
C CYS A 454 25.68 -13.64 17.64
N LEU A 455 24.40 -13.95 17.84
CA LEU A 455 23.41 -13.85 16.77
C LEU A 455 22.96 -12.39 16.60
N ILE A 456 22.79 -11.69 17.72
CA ILE A 456 22.46 -10.26 17.77
C ILE A 456 23.50 -9.57 18.65
N ASP A 457 24.14 -8.53 18.10
CA ASP A 457 25.13 -7.72 18.79
C ASP A 457 24.68 -6.26 18.85
N ALA A 458 24.07 -5.88 19.96
CA ALA A 458 23.62 -4.53 20.21
C ALA A 458 24.77 -3.65 20.75
N GLN A 459 25.35 -2.87 19.84
CA GLN A 459 26.42 -1.89 20.13
C GLN A 459 26.04 -0.49 19.60
N GLY A 460 26.84 0.52 19.94
CA GLY A 460 26.76 1.85 19.31
C GLY A 460 25.52 2.72 19.62
N GLY A 461 24.56 2.22 20.41
CA GLY A 461 23.35 2.95 20.79
C GLY A 461 22.10 2.62 19.96
N ALA A 462 22.16 1.60 19.10
CA ALA A 462 20.97 1.06 18.42
C ALA A 462 19.97 0.45 19.43
N LYS A 463 18.68 0.69 19.21
CA LYS A 463 17.58 0.09 19.98
C LYS A 463 17.11 -1.20 19.32
N TYR A 464 17.02 -2.28 20.08
CA TYR A 464 16.56 -3.57 19.59
C TYR A 464 15.22 -3.92 20.24
N THR A 465 14.22 -4.20 19.41
CA THR A 465 12.89 -4.63 19.82
C THR A 465 12.63 -6.01 19.24
N ILE A 466 12.46 -7.02 20.08
CA ILE A 466 12.18 -8.40 19.66
C ILE A 466 10.76 -8.76 20.09
N ASN A 467 9.85 -8.83 19.12
CA ASN A 467 8.43 -9.16 19.33
C ASN A 467 8.13 -10.66 19.13
N GLY A 468 8.99 -11.39 18.42
CA GLY A 468 8.78 -12.81 18.13
C GLY A 468 9.91 -13.45 17.31
N GLY A 469 9.72 -14.71 16.93
CA GLY A 469 10.69 -15.50 16.15
C GLY A 469 11.41 -16.59 16.94
N VAL A 470 12.24 -17.35 16.24
CA VAL A 470 13.09 -18.42 16.81
C VAL A 470 14.54 -17.98 16.72
N ILE A 471 15.16 -17.74 17.88
CA ILE A 471 16.51 -17.18 18.04
C ILE A 471 17.45 -18.28 18.54
N ASN A 472 18.11 -18.96 17.62
CA ASN A 472 19.07 -20.02 17.91
C ASN A 472 20.50 -19.48 18.06
N GLY A 473 20.72 -18.66 19.08
CA GLY A 473 22.02 -18.07 19.42
C GLY A 473 21.95 -17.04 20.53
N GLU A 474 23.10 -16.47 20.91
CA GLU A 474 23.18 -15.48 21.97
C GLU A 474 22.67 -14.10 21.48
N VAL A 475 21.84 -13.45 22.31
CA VAL A 475 21.53 -12.01 22.20
C VAL A 475 22.46 -11.26 23.14
N ARG A 476 23.39 -10.49 22.58
CA ARG A 476 24.38 -9.72 23.34
C ARG A 476 24.07 -8.23 23.20
N ASP A 477 24.03 -7.55 24.34
CA ASP A 477 23.80 -6.11 24.41
C ASP A 477 24.66 -5.51 25.52
N TYR A 478 25.49 -4.55 25.13
CA TYR A 478 26.41 -3.85 26.01
C TYR A 478 25.85 -2.53 26.57
N GLY A 479 24.77 -2.01 25.97
CA GLY A 479 24.18 -0.71 26.29
C GLY A 479 22.82 -0.77 26.97
N ASN A 480 22.24 -1.97 27.17
CA ASN A 480 20.86 -2.18 27.65
C ASN A 480 19.81 -1.49 26.75
N ASN A 481 20.01 -1.57 25.44
CA ASN A 481 19.10 -1.02 24.43
C ASN A 481 18.15 -2.08 23.83
N THR A 482 18.17 -3.31 24.34
CA THR A 482 17.34 -4.43 23.90
C THR A 482 16.11 -4.61 24.78
N THR A 483 14.94 -4.70 24.16
CA THR A 483 13.67 -5.04 24.81
C THR A 483 13.03 -6.22 24.06
N ILE A 484 12.69 -7.26 24.80
CA ILE A 484 12.12 -8.52 24.30
C ILE A 484 10.69 -8.66 24.82
N TYR A 485 9.74 -8.65 23.90
CA TYR A 485 8.32 -8.90 24.11
C TYR A 485 7.95 -10.34 23.72
N GLY A 486 8.72 -11.02 22.88
CA GLY A 486 8.36 -12.38 22.48
C GLY A 486 9.45 -13.17 21.78
N GLY A 487 9.21 -14.47 21.62
CA GLY A 487 10.06 -15.39 20.84
C GLY A 487 10.54 -16.61 21.61
N THR A 488 11.16 -17.55 20.90
CA THR A 488 11.81 -18.74 21.45
C THR A 488 13.31 -18.66 21.26
N PHE A 489 14.10 -18.97 22.28
CA PHE A 489 15.53 -18.75 22.34
C PHE A 489 16.25 -20.05 22.70
N SER A 490 17.34 -20.37 21.99
CA SER A 490 18.20 -21.52 22.33
C SER A 490 19.22 -21.21 23.43
N ILE A 491 19.35 -19.95 23.84
CA ILE A 491 20.18 -19.47 24.96
C ILE A 491 19.33 -18.56 25.81
N LYS A 492 19.35 -18.76 27.13
CA LYS A 492 18.53 -18.02 28.10
C LYS A 492 18.76 -16.51 27.97
N PRO A 493 17.75 -15.72 27.58
CA PRO A 493 17.86 -14.26 27.61
C PRO A 493 18.13 -13.73 29.02
N LYS A 494 18.88 -12.64 29.12
CA LYS A 494 19.08 -11.96 30.40
C LYS A 494 17.77 -11.29 30.83
N ALA A 495 17.43 -11.40 32.12
CA ALA A 495 16.18 -10.85 32.67
C ALA A 495 15.99 -9.35 32.39
N GLN A 496 17.08 -8.59 32.36
CA GLN A 496 17.05 -7.14 32.07
C GLN A 496 16.58 -6.79 30.65
N PHE A 497 16.63 -7.74 29.70
CA PHE A 497 16.16 -7.52 28.33
C PHE A 497 14.66 -7.78 28.19
N ILE A 498 14.04 -8.45 29.17
CA ILE A 498 12.62 -8.80 29.10
C ILE A 498 11.79 -7.55 29.36
N ALA A 499 10.82 -7.29 28.49
CA ALA A 499 9.92 -6.15 28.62
C ALA A 499 9.18 -6.19 29.97
N SER A 500 8.90 -5.02 30.54
CA SER A 500 8.08 -4.93 31.77
C SER A 500 6.73 -5.62 31.57
N GLY A 501 6.35 -6.48 32.52
CA GLY A 501 5.12 -7.27 32.48
C GLY A 501 5.22 -8.59 31.71
N TYR A 502 6.32 -8.87 31.01
CA TYR A 502 6.54 -10.13 30.29
C TYR A 502 7.32 -11.14 31.13
N LYS A 503 7.16 -12.44 30.82
CA LYS A 503 7.79 -13.54 31.54
C LYS A 503 8.75 -14.32 30.67
N LEU A 504 9.83 -14.76 31.31
CA LEU A 504 10.76 -15.74 30.76
C LEU A 504 10.35 -17.14 31.24
N VAL A 505 10.03 -18.02 30.30
CA VAL A 505 9.57 -19.39 30.52
C VAL A 505 10.65 -20.38 30.08
N ASP A 506 10.91 -21.39 30.89
CA ASP A 506 11.78 -22.52 30.53
C ASP A 506 10.91 -23.63 29.92
N ASN A 507 11.18 -23.98 28.67
CA ASN A 507 10.37 -24.94 27.91
C ASN A 507 10.71 -26.40 28.23
N ALA A 508 11.64 -26.66 29.18
CA ALA A 508 12.10 -28.00 29.58
C ALA A 508 12.66 -28.88 28.44
N ASN A 509 12.99 -28.27 27.29
CA ASN A 509 13.61 -28.90 26.13
C ASN A 509 14.96 -28.26 25.76
N GLY A 510 15.53 -27.44 26.65
CA GLY A 510 16.75 -26.68 26.42
C GLY A 510 16.54 -25.35 25.68
N THR A 511 15.30 -24.91 25.51
CA THR A 511 14.94 -23.58 24.98
C THR A 511 14.18 -22.76 26.00
N TRP A 512 14.15 -21.45 25.79
CA TRP A 512 13.40 -20.50 26.62
C TRP A 512 12.46 -19.68 25.76
N SER A 513 11.28 -19.35 26.28
CA SER A 513 10.35 -18.47 25.61
C SER A 513 10.14 -17.20 26.41
N VAL A 514 10.02 -16.08 25.70
CA VAL A 514 9.51 -14.84 26.28
C VAL A 514 8.08 -14.72 25.83
N GLU A 515 7.17 -14.57 26.77
CA GLU A 515 5.76 -14.42 26.47
C GLU A 515 5.07 -13.51 27.48
N MET A 516 3.94 -12.93 27.06
CA MET A 516 3.02 -12.33 27.99
C MET A 516 2.53 -13.41 28.97
N PRO A 517 2.35 -13.08 30.26
CA PRO A 517 1.71 -13.98 31.19
C PRO A 517 0.32 -14.35 30.69
N LYS A 518 0.02 -15.65 30.63
CA LYS A 518 -1.22 -16.16 30.06
C LYS A 518 -2.11 -16.75 31.15
N ALA A 519 -3.41 -16.55 30.98
CA ALA A 519 -4.43 -17.19 31.79
C ALA A 519 -5.44 -17.91 30.88
N ALA A 520 -5.37 -19.24 30.82
CA ALA A 520 -6.31 -20.06 30.06
C ALA A 520 -7.58 -20.39 30.86
N ASN A 521 -7.51 -20.26 32.19
CA ASN A 521 -8.61 -20.50 33.11
C ASN A 521 -8.53 -19.57 34.33
N ALA A 522 -9.55 -19.63 35.19
CA ALA A 522 -9.65 -18.77 36.36
C ALA A 522 -8.54 -19.00 37.40
N THR A 523 -8.02 -20.22 37.51
CA THR A 523 -6.92 -20.56 38.43
C THR A 523 -5.64 -19.87 37.94
N ASP A 524 -5.35 -19.95 36.65
CA ASP A 524 -4.20 -19.28 36.06
C ASP A 524 -4.29 -17.77 36.26
N LEU A 525 -5.44 -17.15 35.99
CA LEU A 525 -5.65 -15.72 36.19
C LEU A 525 -5.39 -15.30 37.65
N LYS A 526 -5.91 -16.06 38.62
CA LYS A 526 -5.69 -15.79 40.05
C LYS A 526 -4.22 -15.94 40.44
N ASN A 527 -3.53 -16.95 39.91
CA ASN A 527 -2.11 -17.16 40.16
C ASN A 527 -1.28 -16.02 39.58
N GLU A 528 -1.60 -15.59 38.37
CA GLU A 528 -0.92 -14.48 37.69
C GLU A 528 -1.03 -13.17 38.47
N ILE A 529 -2.24 -12.84 38.94
CA ILE A 529 -2.46 -11.66 39.77
C ILE A 529 -1.74 -11.80 41.12
N ALA A 530 -1.81 -12.97 41.76
CA ALA A 530 -1.13 -13.21 43.04
C ALA A 530 0.40 -13.11 42.93
N ASN A 531 0.95 -13.43 41.76
CA ASN A 531 2.38 -13.29 41.46
C ASN A 531 2.80 -11.85 41.12
N GLY A 532 1.87 -10.89 41.11
CA GLY A 532 2.15 -9.48 40.80
C GLY A 532 2.36 -9.21 39.31
N SER A 533 1.72 -9.98 38.43
CA SER A 533 1.75 -9.70 36.98
C SER A 533 0.96 -8.42 36.67
N SER A 534 1.63 -7.39 36.13
CA SER A 534 1.00 -6.13 35.69
C SER A 534 0.35 -6.21 34.31
N LEU A 535 0.64 -7.26 33.54
CA LEU A 535 0.08 -7.51 32.21
C LEU A 535 -0.28 -8.99 32.09
N ILE A 536 -1.50 -9.29 31.67
CA ILE A 536 -2.01 -10.66 31.58
C ILE A 536 -2.86 -10.83 30.32
N ALA A 537 -2.50 -11.79 29.46
CA ALA A 537 -3.30 -12.20 28.33
C ALA A 537 -4.29 -13.31 28.74
N VAL A 538 -5.57 -13.17 28.41
CA VAL A 538 -6.57 -14.22 28.67
C VAL A 538 -6.78 -15.05 27.42
N GLU A 539 -6.49 -16.35 27.51
CA GLU A 539 -6.64 -17.29 26.41
C GLU A 539 -8.02 -17.94 26.46
N GLY A 540 -8.92 -17.52 25.56
CA GLY A 540 -10.24 -18.14 25.42
C GLY A 540 -11.28 -17.61 26.41
N LYS A 541 -12.14 -18.50 26.93
CA LYS A 541 -13.35 -18.15 27.70
C LYS A 541 -13.16 -18.54 29.17
N ILE A 542 -13.21 -17.57 30.09
CA ILE A 542 -13.26 -17.79 31.53
C ILE A 542 -14.68 -17.54 32.03
N THR A 543 -15.22 -18.46 32.83
CA THR A 543 -16.55 -18.31 33.42
C THR A 543 -16.49 -17.57 34.75
N ALA A 544 -17.47 -16.71 35.01
CA ALA A 544 -17.56 -15.90 36.22
C ALA A 544 -17.80 -16.77 37.47
N GLU A 545 -18.38 -17.96 37.31
CA GLU A 545 -18.54 -18.96 38.37
C GLU A 545 -17.19 -19.43 38.93
N ASP A 546 -16.15 -19.49 38.09
CA ASP A 546 -14.79 -19.87 38.48
C ASP A 546 -14.01 -18.69 39.12
N LEU A 547 -14.51 -17.46 38.93
CA LEU A 547 -13.93 -16.20 39.41
C LEU A 547 -14.78 -15.60 40.57
N GLN A 548 -14.85 -16.31 41.70
CA GLN A 548 -15.45 -15.80 42.93
C GLN A 548 -14.65 -14.64 43.56
N SER A 549 -14.75 -13.45 42.96
CA SER A 549 -13.99 -12.23 43.24
C SER A 549 -12.48 -12.34 43.00
N VAL A 550 -11.92 -11.28 42.44
CA VAL A 550 -10.50 -11.18 42.09
C VAL A 550 -9.95 -9.89 42.69
N THR A 551 -8.92 -10.01 43.51
CA THR A 551 -8.27 -8.87 44.16
C THR A 551 -7.00 -8.52 43.40
N PHE A 552 -6.92 -7.30 42.88
CA PHE A 552 -5.72 -6.76 42.24
C PHE A 552 -5.03 -5.82 43.22
N ASN A 553 -3.73 -5.99 43.40
CA ASN A 553 -2.88 -5.32 44.39
C ASN A 553 -1.85 -4.38 43.75
N GLN A 554 -1.99 -4.10 42.46
CA GLN A 554 -1.17 -3.21 41.66
C GLN A 554 -1.92 -2.87 40.36
N ASP A 555 -1.43 -1.86 39.64
CA ASP A 555 -1.90 -1.57 38.28
C ASP A 555 -1.75 -2.82 37.40
N THR A 556 -2.85 -3.23 36.77
CA THR A 556 -2.92 -4.47 36.00
C THR A 556 -3.71 -4.28 34.71
N THR A 557 -3.12 -4.67 33.58
CA THR A 557 -3.76 -4.71 32.27
C THR A 557 -4.10 -6.15 31.88
N ILE A 558 -5.37 -6.40 31.57
CA ILE A 558 -5.87 -7.67 31.03
C ILE A 558 -6.15 -7.48 29.54
N VAL A 559 -5.55 -8.32 28.69
CA VAL A 559 -5.66 -8.22 27.24
C VAL A 559 -6.36 -9.46 26.66
N GLY A 560 -7.36 -9.24 25.81
CA GLY A 560 -8.02 -10.29 25.04
C GLY A 560 -8.94 -11.22 25.85
N GLY A 561 -9.42 -12.26 25.18
CA GLY A 561 -10.22 -13.31 25.79
C GLY A 561 -11.70 -12.95 26.02
N THR A 562 -12.41 -13.83 26.73
CA THR A 562 -13.84 -13.70 26.99
C THR A 562 -14.13 -14.01 28.46
N PHE A 563 -14.67 -13.05 29.19
CA PHE A 563 -15.31 -13.29 30.48
C PHE A 563 -16.79 -13.52 30.26
N SER A 564 -17.30 -14.61 30.80
CA SER A 564 -18.68 -15.03 30.54
C SER A 564 -19.40 -15.36 31.83
N ARG A 565 -20.71 -15.10 31.84
CA ARG A 565 -21.60 -15.58 32.88
C ARG A 565 -22.67 -16.47 32.25
N ASP A 566 -22.51 -17.77 32.45
CA ASP A 566 -23.34 -18.78 31.81
C ASP A 566 -24.57 -19.14 32.69
N THR A 567 -24.54 -18.85 33.99
CA THR A 567 -25.66 -19.10 34.91
C THR A 567 -26.33 -17.83 35.45
N ALA A 568 -27.63 -17.93 35.75
CA ALA A 568 -28.39 -16.86 36.38
C ALA A 568 -27.98 -16.65 37.87
N SER A 569 -27.49 -17.70 38.54
CA SER A 569 -27.21 -17.72 39.99
C SER A 569 -25.74 -17.51 40.38
N GLY A 570 -24.84 -17.19 39.44
CA GLY A 570 -23.42 -16.90 39.71
C GLY A 570 -23.15 -15.46 40.16
N ASN A 571 -21.95 -15.19 40.68
CA ASN A 571 -21.48 -13.81 40.89
C ASN A 571 -20.84 -13.27 39.59
N PRO A 572 -20.97 -11.98 39.27
CA PRO A 572 -20.16 -11.34 38.24
C PRO A 572 -18.66 -11.44 38.57
N LEU A 573 -17.79 -11.28 37.56
CA LEU A 573 -16.38 -10.98 37.77
C LEU A 573 -16.29 -9.74 38.65
N THR A 574 -15.94 -9.93 39.92
CA THR A 574 -15.87 -8.85 40.88
C THR A 574 -14.42 -8.39 41.02
N VAL A 575 -14.12 -7.24 40.44
CA VAL A 575 -12.83 -6.56 40.57
C VAL A 575 -12.77 -5.89 41.93
N LYS A 576 -11.77 -6.25 42.73
CA LYS A 576 -11.44 -5.62 44.00
C LYS A 576 -10.07 -4.97 43.91
N SER A 577 -10.02 -3.65 43.70
CA SER A 577 -8.76 -2.92 43.66
C SER A 577 -8.95 -1.43 43.97
N THR A 578 -7.93 -0.83 44.53
CA THR A 578 -7.75 0.64 44.59
C THR A 578 -6.78 1.14 43.51
N ASP A 579 -6.07 0.22 42.85
CA ASP A 579 -5.20 0.49 41.73
C ASP A 579 -5.99 0.48 40.41
N THR A 580 -5.34 0.85 39.32
CA THR A 580 -5.97 0.90 38.01
C THR A 580 -6.01 -0.49 37.38
N VAL A 581 -7.21 -0.98 37.08
CA VAL A 581 -7.41 -2.22 36.32
C VAL A 581 -7.88 -1.89 34.91
N THR A 582 -7.04 -2.20 33.93
CA THR A 582 -7.31 -1.95 32.51
C THR A 582 -7.72 -3.25 31.81
N PHE A 583 -8.77 -3.19 31.00
CA PHE A 583 -9.17 -4.26 30.09
C PHE A 583 -9.02 -3.78 28.64
N GLU A 584 -8.31 -4.53 27.80
CA GLU A 584 -8.08 -4.20 26.38
C GLU A 584 -8.54 -5.34 25.49
N ASP A 585 -9.41 -5.06 24.50
CA ASP A 585 -9.95 -6.05 23.56
C ASP A 585 -10.62 -7.27 24.25
N VAL A 586 -11.30 -7.02 25.37
CA VAL A 586 -11.94 -8.06 26.17
C VAL A 586 -13.42 -8.18 25.84
N LYS A 587 -13.91 -9.42 25.69
CA LYS A 587 -15.34 -9.71 25.52
C LYS A 587 -15.99 -10.09 26.85
N PHE A 588 -17.12 -9.48 27.17
CA PHE A 588 -17.95 -9.77 28.33
C PHE A 588 -19.29 -10.32 27.87
N GLU A 589 -19.60 -11.58 28.17
CA GLU A 589 -20.80 -12.27 27.71
C GLU A 589 -21.75 -12.65 28.85
N SER A 590 -23.04 -12.41 28.67
CA SER A 590 -24.09 -12.83 29.61
C SER A 590 -25.12 -13.71 28.90
N VAL A 591 -25.33 -14.93 29.39
CA VAL A 591 -26.28 -15.89 28.77
C VAL A 591 -27.71 -15.74 29.29
N LYS A 592 -27.91 -15.10 30.44
CA LYS A 592 -29.23 -14.99 31.11
C LYS A 592 -29.56 -13.59 31.64
N GLY A 593 -29.01 -12.52 31.04
CA GLY A 593 -29.33 -11.15 31.45
C GLY A 593 -28.77 -10.78 32.82
N SER A 594 -27.61 -11.32 33.18
CA SER A 594 -27.02 -11.16 34.49
C SER A 594 -25.67 -10.46 34.42
N ALA A 595 -25.31 -9.68 35.44
CA ALA A 595 -24.07 -8.89 35.47
C ALA A 595 -22.85 -9.77 35.18
N VAL A 596 -22.00 -9.33 34.26
CA VAL A 596 -20.75 -10.02 33.90
C VAL A 596 -19.56 -9.40 34.63
N LEU A 597 -19.59 -8.09 34.86
CA LEU A 597 -18.55 -7.34 35.56
C LEU A 597 -19.12 -6.61 36.76
N ALA A 598 -18.38 -6.56 37.87
CA ALA A 598 -18.72 -5.78 39.04
C ALA A 598 -17.49 -5.21 39.74
N THR A 599 -17.67 -4.13 40.49
CA THR A 599 -16.68 -3.64 41.46
C THR A 599 -17.31 -3.51 42.85
N ARG A 600 -16.52 -3.82 43.89
CA ARG A 600 -16.92 -3.75 45.31
C ARG A 600 -15.93 -2.96 46.17
N THR A 601 -14.98 -2.25 45.56
CA THR A 601 -13.92 -1.51 46.29
C THR A 601 -14.12 -0.01 46.17
N ASN A 602 -14.13 0.68 47.31
CA ASN A 602 -14.19 2.14 47.32
C ASN A 602 -12.93 2.73 46.70
N GLY A 603 -13.06 3.73 45.82
CA GLY A 603 -11.93 4.30 45.10
C GLY A 603 -11.47 3.50 43.88
N ALA A 604 -12.22 2.48 43.43
CA ALA A 604 -11.81 1.65 42.30
C ALA A 604 -11.72 2.47 41.00
N ASN A 605 -10.65 2.22 40.23
CA ASN A 605 -10.43 2.84 38.93
C ASN A 605 -10.34 1.76 37.84
N LEU A 606 -11.30 1.73 36.92
CA LEU A 606 -11.32 0.78 35.81
C LEU A 606 -11.28 1.49 34.46
N VAL A 607 -10.41 1.00 33.57
CA VAL A 607 -10.29 1.49 32.19
C VAL A 607 -10.59 0.35 31.24
N LEU A 608 -11.47 0.57 30.26
CA LEU A 608 -11.90 -0.45 29.32
C LEU A 608 -11.74 0.10 27.90
N ASN A 609 -10.82 -0.50 27.13
CA ASN A 609 -10.47 -0.08 25.79
C ASN A 609 -10.90 -1.17 24.80
N ASP A 610 -11.64 -0.79 23.76
CA ASP A 610 -12.05 -1.66 22.65
C ASP A 610 -12.78 -2.94 23.12
N CYS A 611 -13.45 -2.88 24.28
CA CYS A 611 -14.14 -4.02 24.87
C CYS A 611 -15.55 -4.20 24.28
N VAL A 612 -16.05 -5.44 24.30
CA VAL A 612 -17.39 -5.79 23.80
C VAL A 612 -18.23 -6.42 24.90
N PHE A 613 -19.41 -5.87 25.14
CA PHE A 613 -20.38 -6.34 26.12
C PHE A 613 -21.59 -6.95 25.43
N ASN A 614 -21.75 -8.27 25.50
CA ASN A 614 -22.79 -9.03 24.81
C ASN A 614 -23.77 -9.66 25.79
N ASN A 615 -25.04 -9.30 25.68
CA ASN A 615 -26.11 -10.07 26.31
C ASN A 615 -26.72 -11.02 25.27
N LEU A 616 -26.45 -12.32 25.45
CA LEU A 616 -26.91 -13.40 24.58
C LEU A 616 -28.36 -13.81 24.88
N ALA A 617 -28.97 -13.29 25.95
CA ALA A 617 -30.39 -13.48 26.24
C ALA A 617 -31.27 -12.42 25.57
N ALA A 618 -32.54 -12.77 25.29
CA ALA A 618 -33.54 -11.78 24.87
C ALA A 618 -33.68 -10.65 25.93
N PRO A 619 -33.92 -9.39 25.52
CA PRO A 619 -34.06 -8.28 26.47
C PRO A 619 -35.23 -8.55 27.42
N SER A 620 -34.93 -8.70 28.71
CA SER A 620 -35.94 -8.81 29.77
C SER A 620 -35.71 -7.72 30.82
N THR A 621 -36.77 -7.31 31.50
CA THR A 621 -36.69 -6.34 32.60
C THR A 621 -35.84 -6.95 33.72
N GLY A 622 -34.64 -6.42 33.93
CA GLY A 622 -33.69 -6.92 34.93
C GLY A 622 -32.33 -7.35 34.37
N ASN A 623 -32.13 -7.25 33.05
CA ASN A 623 -30.82 -7.52 32.46
C ASN A 623 -29.76 -6.54 33.00
N VAL A 624 -28.67 -7.02 33.61
CA VAL A 624 -27.58 -6.16 34.11
C VAL A 624 -26.28 -6.53 33.42
N GLY A 625 -25.51 -5.54 32.93
CA GLY A 625 -24.19 -5.76 32.35
C GLY A 625 -23.04 -5.58 33.34
N ILE A 626 -22.97 -4.39 33.91
CA ILE A 626 -21.92 -3.97 34.85
C ILE A 626 -22.60 -3.58 36.17
N GLN A 627 -22.02 -3.94 37.32
CA GLN A 627 -22.50 -3.58 38.65
C GLN A 627 -21.47 -2.79 39.47
N VAL A 628 -21.86 -1.64 40.00
CA VAL A 628 -21.02 -0.82 40.90
C VAL A 628 -21.57 -0.87 42.32
N TYR A 629 -20.86 -1.54 43.23
CA TYR A 629 -21.23 -1.72 44.65
C TYR A 629 -20.31 -0.96 45.62
N ALA A 630 -19.73 0.17 45.20
CA ALA A 630 -18.75 0.92 45.98
C ALA A 630 -18.84 2.44 45.77
N GLU A 631 -18.20 3.20 46.65
CA GLU A 631 -18.09 4.67 46.60
C GLU A 631 -16.83 5.13 45.86
N ASN A 632 -16.84 6.36 45.33
CA ASN A 632 -15.70 7.00 44.65
C ASN A 632 -15.12 6.17 43.49
N VAL A 633 -15.97 5.50 42.73
CA VAL A 633 -15.56 4.62 41.62
C VAL A 633 -15.45 5.43 40.33
N THR A 634 -14.34 5.28 39.60
CA THR A 634 -14.19 5.79 38.24
C THR A 634 -14.16 4.62 37.25
N MET A 635 -15.00 4.69 36.20
CA MET A 635 -14.94 3.78 35.06
C MET A 635 -14.85 4.58 33.77
N VAL A 636 -13.83 4.29 32.95
CA VAL A 636 -13.63 4.91 31.63
C VAL A 636 -13.77 3.85 30.56
N PHE A 637 -14.67 4.07 29.62
CA PHE A 637 -14.92 3.20 28.47
C PHE A 637 -14.49 3.93 27.20
N ASN A 638 -13.51 3.40 26.49
CA ASN A 638 -13.02 3.94 25.22
C ASN A 638 -13.34 2.95 24.09
N ASN A 639 -14.02 3.43 23.05
CA ASN A 639 -14.36 2.65 21.85
C ASN A 639 -15.11 1.33 22.14
N CYS A 640 -15.82 1.23 23.27
CA CYS A 640 -16.48 0.00 23.67
C CYS A 640 -17.83 -0.19 22.96
N THR A 641 -18.24 -1.45 22.76
CA THR A 641 -19.54 -1.80 22.18
C THR A 641 -20.42 -2.53 23.18
N PHE A 642 -21.66 -2.07 23.37
CA PHE A 642 -22.65 -2.66 24.27
C PHE A 642 -23.84 -3.21 23.48
N ASN A 643 -24.03 -4.52 23.46
CA ASN A 643 -25.09 -5.22 22.72
C ASN A 643 -26.12 -5.79 23.71
N ASN A 644 -27.31 -5.19 23.76
CA ASN A 644 -28.42 -5.58 24.64
C ASN A 644 -28.07 -5.63 26.15
N MET A 645 -27.04 -4.90 26.56
CA MET A 645 -26.45 -4.97 27.89
C MET A 645 -26.41 -3.58 28.53
N PRO A 646 -27.25 -3.27 29.54
CA PRO A 646 -27.24 -1.97 30.20
C PRO A 646 -26.15 -1.91 31.26
N VAL A 647 -25.64 -0.70 31.51
CA VAL A 647 -24.75 -0.42 32.66
C VAL A 647 -25.64 -0.11 33.87
N VAL A 648 -25.48 -0.83 34.98
CA VAL A 648 -26.35 -0.65 36.16
C VAL A 648 -25.51 -0.31 37.38
N THR A 649 -25.74 0.85 37.98
CA THR A 649 -25.20 1.13 39.32
C THR A 649 -26.22 0.63 40.34
N ASN A 650 -25.88 -0.41 41.09
CA ASN A 650 -26.72 -0.95 42.14
C ASN A 650 -25.97 -0.83 43.46
N SER A 651 -26.41 0.03 44.36
CA SER A 651 -25.91 -0.06 45.74
C SER A 651 -26.89 0.53 46.72
N SER A 652 -26.75 0.15 47.98
CA SER A 652 -27.57 0.66 49.06
C SER A 652 -27.34 2.14 49.30
N TYR A 653 -26.15 2.73 49.03
CA TYR A 653 -25.83 4.18 49.04
C TYR A 653 -24.40 4.50 48.49
N PRO A 654 -24.11 4.55 47.17
CA PRO A 654 -22.77 4.92 46.69
C PRO A 654 -22.69 6.41 46.31
N ASN A 655 -21.78 7.16 46.94
CA ASN A 655 -21.43 8.53 46.54
C ASN A 655 -20.18 8.54 45.64
N GLY A 656 -20.10 9.49 44.69
CA GLY A 656 -18.88 9.76 43.92
C GLY A 656 -18.62 8.79 42.76
N ILE A 657 -19.66 8.31 42.07
CA ILE A 657 -19.46 7.47 40.88
C ILE A 657 -19.17 8.36 39.68
N LYS A 658 -18.07 8.11 38.96
CA LYS A 658 -17.76 8.74 37.67
C LYS A 658 -17.74 7.71 36.55
N LEU A 659 -18.60 7.89 35.54
CA LEU A 659 -18.65 7.05 34.34
C LEU A 659 -18.36 7.90 33.12
N VAL A 660 -17.32 7.54 32.36
CA VAL A 660 -16.93 8.27 31.14
C VAL A 660 -16.99 7.31 29.97
N PHE A 661 -17.78 7.64 28.95
CA PHE A 661 -17.91 6.89 27.71
C PHE A 661 -17.37 7.73 26.56
N ASN A 662 -16.30 7.27 25.92
CA ASN A 662 -15.68 7.93 24.77
C ASN A 662 -15.86 7.04 23.54
N ASN A 663 -16.48 7.57 22.49
CA ASN A 663 -16.70 6.90 21.20
C ASN A 663 -17.33 5.50 21.31
N CYS A 664 -18.17 5.27 22.33
CA CYS A 664 -18.80 3.98 22.56
C CYS A 664 -20.06 3.80 21.72
N THR A 665 -20.34 2.55 21.33
CA THR A 665 -21.55 2.17 20.57
C THR A 665 -22.49 1.32 21.42
N PHE A 666 -23.76 1.70 21.48
CA PHE A 666 -24.81 0.98 22.20
C PHE A 666 -25.83 0.42 21.20
N ASN A 667 -25.90 -0.90 21.05
CA ASN A 667 -26.82 -1.58 20.15
C ASN A 667 -27.95 -2.25 20.93
N TRP A 668 -29.18 -1.97 20.52
CA TRP A 668 -30.38 -2.45 21.17
C TRP A 668 -31.32 -3.11 20.15
N THR A 669 -31.71 -4.35 20.43
CA THR A 669 -32.64 -5.13 19.60
C THR A 669 -33.75 -5.69 20.49
N GLY A 670 -35.01 -5.33 20.23
CA GLY A 670 -36.18 -5.94 20.90
C GLY A 670 -37.18 -4.96 21.52
N ALA A 671 -38.30 -5.53 22.01
CA ALA A 671 -39.50 -4.78 22.40
C ALA A 671 -39.40 -3.98 23.71
N ASN A 672 -38.43 -4.31 24.58
CA ASN A 672 -38.19 -3.68 25.88
C ASN A 672 -36.72 -3.23 25.97
N CYS A 673 -36.48 -1.91 25.89
CA CYS A 673 -35.18 -1.33 26.19
C CYS A 673 -35.15 -0.93 27.68
N PRO A 674 -34.25 -1.51 28.52
CA PRO A 674 -34.12 -1.14 29.93
C PRO A 674 -33.45 0.24 30.15
N GLY A 675 -32.96 0.88 29.08
CA GLY A 675 -32.13 2.09 29.11
C GLY A 675 -30.64 1.75 29.07
N MET A 676 -29.81 2.67 28.58
CA MET A 676 -28.36 2.49 28.54
C MET A 676 -27.75 2.43 29.94
N ILE A 677 -28.28 3.24 30.86
CA ILE A 677 -27.86 3.31 32.25
C ILE A 677 -29.06 3.10 33.18
N GLN A 678 -28.88 2.31 34.24
CA GLN A 678 -29.85 2.21 35.33
C GLN A 678 -29.17 2.62 36.64
N LEU A 679 -29.65 3.70 37.28
CA LEU A 679 -29.17 4.07 38.62
C LEU A 679 -30.23 3.73 39.67
N ALA A 680 -29.81 3.08 40.74
CA ALA A 680 -30.66 2.72 41.88
C ALA A 680 -30.20 3.38 43.18
N ASN A 681 -31.14 3.87 44.00
CA ASN A 681 -30.97 4.31 45.40
C ASN A 681 -30.09 5.55 45.65
N TYR A 682 -30.57 6.74 45.26
CA TYR A 682 -29.97 8.04 45.64
C TYR A 682 -28.48 8.22 45.29
N VAL A 683 -28.01 7.59 44.21
CA VAL A 683 -26.64 7.74 43.71
C VAL A 683 -26.37 9.20 43.32
N VAL A 684 -25.20 9.73 43.72
CA VAL A 684 -24.59 10.93 43.13
C VAL A 684 -23.54 10.46 42.13
N ALA A 685 -23.79 10.70 40.84
CA ALA A 685 -22.90 10.28 39.76
C ALA A 685 -22.60 11.41 38.78
N ASP A 686 -21.40 11.41 38.23
CA ASP A 686 -20.99 12.20 37.08
C ASP A 686 -20.88 11.26 35.87
N ILE A 687 -21.69 11.50 34.83
CA ILE A 687 -21.80 10.61 33.67
C ILE A 687 -21.55 11.40 32.39
N ASP A 688 -20.45 11.10 31.71
CA ASP A 688 -20.03 11.78 30.49
C ASP A 688 -20.17 10.84 29.28
N PHE A 689 -20.91 11.25 28.27
CA PHE A 689 -20.92 10.61 26.95
C PHE A 689 -20.27 11.53 25.92
N ASN A 690 -19.11 11.14 25.40
CA ASN A 690 -18.35 11.91 24.41
C ASN A 690 -18.29 11.14 23.08
N GLY A 691 -18.88 11.68 22.01
CA GLY A 691 -18.86 11.07 20.67
C GLY A 691 -19.53 9.69 20.58
N CYS A 692 -20.41 9.37 21.53
CA CYS A 692 -21.03 8.04 21.62
C CYS A 692 -22.25 7.92 20.70
N LYS A 693 -22.58 6.68 20.34
CA LYS A 693 -23.67 6.35 19.43
C LYS A 693 -24.60 5.29 20.00
N CYS A 694 -25.91 5.46 19.83
CA CYS A 694 -26.92 4.47 20.17
C CYS A 694 -27.69 4.04 18.91
N VAL A 695 -27.70 2.74 18.60
CA VAL A 695 -28.42 2.14 17.47
C VAL A 695 -29.55 1.28 18.01
N TYR A 696 -30.78 1.54 17.54
CA TYR A 696 -31.98 0.81 17.96
C TYR A 696 -32.74 0.23 16.77
N ASP A 697 -33.03 -1.07 16.83
CA ASP A 697 -33.86 -1.79 15.84
C ASP A 697 -35.18 -2.23 16.47
N ALA A 698 -36.25 -1.47 16.20
CA ALA A 698 -37.56 -1.64 16.82
C ALA A 698 -38.55 -2.34 15.88
N LEU A 699 -38.52 -3.67 15.84
CA LEU A 699 -39.64 -4.43 15.30
C LEU A 699 -40.79 -4.41 16.34
N ALA A 700 -41.72 -3.46 16.16
CA ALA A 700 -43.12 -3.53 16.58
C ALA A 700 -43.52 -3.36 18.08
N SER A 701 -42.90 -2.48 18.85
CA SER A 701 -43.34 -2.17 20.23
C SER A 701 -43.73 -0.69 20.41
N LYS A 702 -45.01 -0.42 20.72
CA LYS A 702 -45.57 0.93 21.01
C LYS A 702 -45.11 1.52 22.36
N SER A 703 -44.11 0.93 23.03
CA SER A 703 -43.77 1.24 24.43
C SER A 703 -42.28 1.16 24.78
N ALA A 704 -41.37 1.51 23.87
CA ALA A 704 -39.99 1.80 24.26
C ALA A 704 -39.97 3.11 25.07
N LYS A 705 -40.05 3.00 26.41
CA LYS A 705 -40.26 4.17 27.30
C LYS A 705 -38.98 4.80 27.86
N ASN A 706 -37.83 4.14 27.85
CA ASN A 706 -36.64 4.64 28.55
C ASN A 706 -35.35 4.28 27.80
N LEU A 707 -34.92 5.11 26.84
CA LEU A 707 -33.77 4.76 25.98
C LEU A 707 -32.42 5.12 26.61
N VAL A 708 -32.37 6.18 27.43
CA VAL A 708 -31.12 6.72 27.96
C VAL A 708 -30.86 6.22 29.38
N ALA A 709 -31.79 6.47 30.31
CA ALA A 709 -31.62 5.96 31.67
C ALA A 709 -32.93 5.80 32.46
N THR A 710 -32.96 4.80 33.35
CA THR A 710 -34.05 4.57 34.31
C THR A 710 -33.56 4.79 35.74
N TYR A 711 -34.33 5.56 36.53
CA TYR A 711 -33.99 5.89 37.91
C TYR A 711 -35.16 5.64 38.87
N THR A 712 -34.90 5.02 40.00
CA THR A 712 -35.88 4.89 41.10
C THR A 712 -35.80 6.04 42.11
N SER A 713 -34.59 6.57 42.37
CA SER A 713 -34.30 7.79 43.12
C SER A 713 -32.85 8.23 42.83
N VAL A 714 -32.61 9.51 42.55
CA VAL A 714 -31.26 10.06 42.28
C VAL A 714 -30.87 11.03 43.38
N GLY A 715 -29.60 10.99 43.81
CA GLY A 715 -29.07 11.94 44.79
C GLY A 715 -28.96 13.35 44.19
N ALA A 716 -29.20 14.39 45.00
CA ALA A 716 -29.00 15.77 44.55
C ALA A 716 -27.52 15.98 44.20
N GLY A 717 -27.25 16.47 42.99
CA GLY A 717 -25.89 16.73 42.49
C GLY A 717 -25.40 15.78 41.40
N THR A 718 -26.21 14.82 40.94
CA THR A 718 -25.88 14.00 39.76
C THR A 718 -25.85 14.84 38.49
N THR A 719 -24.78 14.68 37.70
CA THR A 719 -24.59 15.32 36.40
C THR A 719 -24.56 14.29 35.29
N ILE A 720 -25.20 14.61 34.16
CA ILE A 720 -25.19 13.76 32.96
C ILE A 720 -25.00 14.65 31.74
N ASP A 721 -23.86 14.48 31.09
CA ASP A 721 -23.45 15.28 29.95
C ASP A 721 -23.43 14.45 28.67
N PHE A 722 -24.12 14.93 27.64
CA PHE A 722 -24.12 14.36 26.30
C PHE A 722 -23.36 15.30 25.36
N ASN A 723 -22.12 14.95 25.05
CA ASN A 723 -21.27 15.67 24.10
C ASN A 723 -21.21 14.88 22.80
N ASP A 724 -21.78 15.43 21.73
CA ASP A 724 -21.80 14.84 20.39
C ASP A 724 -22.41 13.42 20.35
N PHE A 725 -23.53 13.25 21.04
CA PHE A 725 -24.23 11.96 21.11
C PHE A 725 -25.14 11.73 19.89
N GLU A 726 -24.97 10.60 19.20
CA GLU A 726 -25.76 10.21 18.04
C GLU A 726 -26.77 9.11 18.37
N MET A 727 -28.03 9.27 17.92
CA MET A 727 -29.04 8.22 17.99
C MET A 727 -29.54 7.82 16.60
N ILE A 728 -29.52 6.52 16.31
CA ILE A 728 -29.98 5.96 15.03
C ILE A 728 -31.07 4.92 15.26
N GLY A 729 -32.26 5.16 14.72
CA GLY A 729 -33.40 4.24 14.80
C GLY A 729 -33.89 3.73 13.43
N LYS A 730 -34.27 2.45 13.35
CA LYS A 730 -35.07 1.87 12.26
C LYS A 730 -36.53 1.73 12.72
N GLY A 731 -37.47 2.53 12.16
CA GLY A 731 -38.92 2.43 12.46
C GLY A 731 -39.63 3.76 12.74
N THR A 732 -40.96 3.72 12.95
CA THR A 732 -41.81 4.90 13.16
C THR A 732 -41.70 5.44 14.58
N VAL A 733 -41.03 6.60 14.73
CA VAL A 733 -40.97 7.50 15.90
C VAL A 733 -40.50 6.83 17.21
N CYS A 734 -39.24 7.07 17.59
CA CYS A 734 -38.77 6.88 18.96
C CYS A 734 -39.59 7.79 19.89
N LYS A 735 -40.54 7.22 20.65
CA LYS A 735 -41.33 7.99 21.61
C LYS A 735 -40.52 8.19 22.88
N ALA A 736 -40.22 9.46 23.16
CA ALA A 736 -39.70 10.00 24.41
C ALA A 736 -38.25 9.62 24.78
N TRP A 737 -37.38 10.63 24.71
CA TRP A 737 -36.37 10.84 25.74
C TRP A 737 -37.09 11.02 27.08
N SER A 738 -36.83 10.15 28.06
CA SER A 738 -37.24 10.44 29.43
C SER A 738 -36.15 10.00 30.40
N ILE A 739 -35.59 10.99 31.10
CA ILE A 739 -34.94 10.80 32.39
C ILE A 739 -36.08 10.75 33.39
N VAL A 740 -36.41 9.58 33.91
CA VAL A 740 -37.52 9.40 34.86
C VAL A 740 -36.95 9.20 36.25
N GLY A 741 -37.10 10.18 37.15
CA GLY A 741 -36.64 10.05 38.53
C GLY A 741 -37.28 11.08 39.48
N LYS A 742 -37.39 10.74 40.76
CA LYS A 742 -37.62 11.71 41.85
C LYS A 742 -36.24 12.18 42.36
N GLY A 743 -35.86 13.43 42.07
CA GLY A 743 -34.60 14.04 42.53
C GLY A 743 -34.06 15.08 41.54
N GLY A 744 -33.30 16.08 42.01
CA GLY A 744 -32.70 17.11 41.15
C GLY A 744 -31.51 16.57 40.35
N VAL A 745 -31.61 16.58 39.02
CA VAL A 745 -30.58 16.14 38.06
C VAL A 745 -30.26 17.31 37.13
N THR A 746 -28.96 17.58 36.91
CA THR A 746 -28.52 18.57 35.92
C THR A 746 -28.12 17.83 34.63
N THR A 747 -28.63 18.29 33.48
CA THR A 747 -28.34 17.71 32.16
C THR A 747 -27.69 18.73 31.23
N GLY A 748 -26.71 18.29 30.42
CA GLY A 748 -25.96 19.15 29.50
C GLY A 748 -25.93 18.68 28.02
N ASN A 749 -25.75 19.67 27.13
CA ASN A 749 -25.22 19.66 25.75
C ASN A 749 -25.88 18.82 24.61
N ASN A 750 -25.24 18.88 23.42
CA ASN A 750 -25.77 18.67 22.07
C ASN A 750 -26.11 17.21 21.73
N VAL A 751 -27.27 17.00 21.11
CA VAL A 751 -27.76 15.67 20.74
C VAL A 751 -28.25 15.69 19.30
N THR A 752 -27.84 14.70 18.50
CA THR A 752 -28.35 14.53 17.13
C THR A 752 -29.17 13.24 17.00
N VAL A 753 -30.40 13.38 16.51
CA VAL A 753 -31.33 12.26 16.30
C VAL A 753 -31.56 12.05 14.80
N THR A 754 -31.28 10.84 14.31
CA THR A 754 -31.47 10.44 12.92
C THR A 754 -32.40 9.23 12.83
N ALA A 755 -33.51 9.38 12.11
CA ALA A 755 -34.47 8.29 11.86
C ALA A 755 -34.42 7.90 10.38
N SER A 756 -34.46 6.59 10.09
CA SER A 756 -34.46 6.10 8.71
C SER A 756 -35.67 6.64 7.92
N GLY A 757 -35.43 7.55 6.97
CA GLY A 757 -36.46 8.17 6.12
C GLY A 757 -37.01 9.53 6.58
N SER A 758 -36.40 10.20 7.55
CA SER A 758 -36.77 11.56 7.98
C SER A 758 -35.54 12.43 8.25
N LYS A 759 -35.70 13.76 8.17
CA LYS A 759 -34.61 14.75 8.39
C LYS A 759 -33.93 14.54 9.76
N SER A 760 -32.63 14.74 9.85
CA SER A 760 -31.89 14.78 11.12
C SER A 760 -32.23 16.04 11.91
N TYR A 761 -32.36 15.92 13.22
CA TYR A 761 -32.57 17.04 14.13
C TYR A 761 -31.39 17.11 15.11
N THR A 762 -30.71 18.27 15.13
CA THR A 762 -29.63 18.57 16.09
C THR A 762 -30.15 19.58 17.10
N PHE A 763 -30.10 19.23 18.38
CA PHE A 763 -30.51 20.11 19.47
C PHE A 763 -29.27 20.72 20.10
N ASN A 764 -29.16 22.04 20.08
CA ASN A 764 -28.04 22.79 20.67
C ASN A 764 -28.51 23.56 21.92
N GLY A 765 -28.14 23.05 23.10
CA GLY A 765 -28.02 23.80 24.37
C GLY A 765 -29.29 24.34 25.07
N ALA A 766 -29.65 23.73 26.21
CA ALA A 766 -29.88 24.32 27.54
C ALA A 766 -30.68 23.32 28.41
N ALA A 767 -30.33 23.25 29.70
CA ALA A 767 -30.91 22.35 30.71
C ALA A 767 -32.43 22.19 30.57
N VAL A 768 -32.90 20.98 30.27
CA VAL A 768 -34.33 20.65 30.22
C VAL A 768 -34.70 20.03 31.56
N ASP A 769 -35.41 20.79 32.38
CA ASP A 769 -36.02 20.31 33.62
C ASP A 769 -37.23 19.43 33.25
N PHE A 770 -37.06 18.10 33.30
CA PHE A 770 -38.04 17.13 32.81
C PHE A 770 -39.11 16.76 33.84
N ASP A 771 -39.69 17.73 34.54
CA ASP A 771 -40.76 17.42 35.48
C ASP A 771 -42.16 17.34 34.83
N THR A 772 -42.39 17.71 33.55
CA THR A 772 -43.75 17.54 32.96
C THR A 772 -44.00 17.59 31.44
N TYR A 773 -43.02 17.55 30.52
CA TYR A 773 -43.34 17.62 29.08
C TYR A 773 -42.87 16.44 28.23
N LEU A 774 -43.87 15.66 27.78
CA LEU A 774 -43.81 14.66 26.72
C LEU A 774 -43.55 15.37 25.37
N PHE A 775 -42.43 15.11 24.71
CA PHE A 775 -42.28 15.41 23.28
C PHE A 775 -42.99 14.33 22.46
N ARG A 776 -43.94 14.75 21.60
CA ARG A 776 -44.79 13.87 20.78
C ARG A 776 -44.26 13.68 19.38
#